data_AF-A0A848MXP5-F1
#
_entry.id   AF-A0A848MXP5-F1
#
_cell.length_a   1.000
_cell.length_b   1.000
_cell.length_c   1.000
_cell.angle_alpha   90.00
_cell.angle_beta   90.00
_cell.angle_gamma   90.00
#
_symmetry.space_group_name_H-M   'P 1'
#
loop_
_entity.id
_entity.type
_entity.pdbx_description
1 polymer ?
#
loop_
_entity_poly.entity_id
_entity_poly.type
_entity_poly.pdbx_seq_one_letter_code
_entity_poly.pdbx_strand_id
1 'polypeptide(L)'
;MTDTGASQGMILEGTDALLSLKKNSIFKLNGGGTGTLENIQIGNQQLRPKVIIEDHSSLEVNTTSGNGTASATANNILNLSGGEPELQVLDESTLALQVASGNRRGILLNGAEATTSINNSQVSLELNGNGMGYHSIGLNNALNIENSEWSGNNSKDGHNIYLQGNNGTVNINSGANVQLEATTAGSIWISGDAPKLNISDEGTVLYAKSSTTAAYTRATIYLGNYSGGASPGAEMNIAKKASVEVESNDATTIGIWSQNAKFNLMEDANLLVKQGASSADAGGSAAALRFMNWGNSTFTVDQSKMRIEKAGGSTPALRMFAANNAINVINGGEFTVYNPGNGTPNDGGSASNNQGISYSGGINNSFSVEGIGSSVNIIADNGPALDMGNSSPNLEVKDGGIFRAEGRTNSATGGIFRAAIINVNFDNPLYMNFQNNRSGGGNIFDVSNGSSLKATNSDLSVWKNGKDFDDEPDLDFRSIDYSFSGLNFNTLGETSAPDQLNTEVFGTTGLAAYSRLSSNNARWAIADELRIPTNADKKIYGHVSIPVGVEGTRSAWNDEAIATVEIVKPNGDKQEYTAKTVGHSQESTGLSIYGEEPRGGLFEVQLDEPLEAGTKVRISKVELSSGELTTGFDHQILTETVEVFPIVPPKPATFASSVITRNSQKVEGVSENPDVSVTATHNGQKIDTENVEVDENGKFSIDLSTIQLAEDDEIQVFLRDKNGFAKAAGIVNPPLTNDEQGNINPAQPLDFHDVTFAEATVLTVGNFDPVAPVDPIDPENEVLPENQPELPEEQGALSIDFISRFNFGKQNISVKDKTYYAQPQRLLNEDGTVNEIQERPNFIQISDRRPDNERSGWQLSVTQNGQFSNQNGHELIGSEIQLLNQELVTAQGGTAPALKEETGQKIIPNTKRILLQADEKSGTGTWIYRFGNAETADKSVGLYVPKGTNPEAKEYSTTLTWELSSVPENQ
;
A
#
# COMPACT_ATOMS: atom_id res chain seq x y z
N MET A 1 -42.48 44.53 20.07
CA MET A 1 -43.16 45.04 21.29
C MET A 1 -42.33 44.64 22.52
N THR A 2 -42.26 45.49 23.55
CA THR A 2 -41.58 45.19 24.82
C THR A 2 -42.60 45.25 25.95
N ASP A 3 -42.85 44.14 26.64
CA ASP A 3 -43.82 44.05 27.74
C ASP A 3 -43.10 43.67 29.06
N THR A 4 -43.29 44.49 30.09
CA THR A 4 -42.70 44.31 31.42
C THR A 4 -43.69 43.76 32.46
N GLY A 5 -44.97 43.54 32.08
CA GLY A 5 -46.01 42.97 32.94
C GLY A 5 -46.09 41.44 32.88
N ALA A 6 -47.09 40.84 33.52
CA ALA A 6 -47.46 39.44 33.29
C ALA A 6 -48.00 39.31 31.85
N SER A 7 -47.12 39.14 30.86
CA SER A 7 -47.42 39.60 29.49
C SER A 7 -48.50 38.81 28.74
N GLN A 8 -49.40 39.56 28.08
CA GLN A 8 -50.27 39.12 26.96
C GLN A 8 -49.92 39.98 25.74
N GLY A 9 -48.99 39.51 24.90
CA GLY A 9 -48.46 40.29 23.79
C GLY A 9 -49.44 40.44 22.63
N MET A 10 -50.20 39.37 22.33
CA MET A 10 -51.24 39.35 21.31
C MET A 10 -52.32 38.32 21.66
N ILE A 11 -53.58 38.69 21.45
CA ILE A 11 -54.74 37.79 21.51
C ILE A 11 -55.56 38.00 20.23
N LEU A 12 -55.79 36.93 19.47
CA LEU A 12 -56.66 36.91 18.30
C LEU A 12 -57.77 35.88 18.51
N GLU A 13 -59.02 36.35 18.54
CA GLU A 13 -60.20 35.52 18.79
C GLU A 13 -61.08 35.39 17.54
N GLY A 14 -61.73 34.25 17.37
CA GLY A 14 -62.69 34.00 16.29
C GLY A 14 -62.52 32.63 15.62
N THR A 15 -63.56 32.17 14.92
CA THR A 15 -63.62 30.89 14.20
C THR A 15 -62.43 30.67 13.27
N ASP A 16 -62.00 31.72 12.58
CA ASP A 16 -60.92 31.71 11.60
C ASP A 16 -59.82 32.70 11.99
N ALA A 17 -59.51 32.78 13.30
CA ALA A 17 -58.47 33.66 13.79
C ALA A 17 -57.13 33.33 13.11
N LEU A 18 -56.56 34.31 12.41
CA LEU A 18 -55.36 34.16 11.58
C LEU A 18 -54.31 35.20 11.95
N LEU A 19 -53.11 34.73 12.28
CA LEU A 19 -51.89 35.53 12.23
C LEU A 19 -51.13 35.15 10.96
N SER A 20 -50.91 36.11 10.06
CA SER A 20 -50.17 35.88 8.82
C SER A 20 -49.06 36.90 8.66
N LEU A 21 -47.82 36.42 8.58
CA LEU A 21 -46.62 37.19 8.26
C LEU A 21 -46.16 36.78 6.86
N LYS A 22 -46.10 37.75 5.95
CA LYS A 22 -45.77 37.55 4.53
C LYS A 22 -44.85 38.67 4.05
N LYS A 23 -44.21 38.45 2.90
CA LYS A 23 -43.40 39.45 2.18
C LYS A 23 -42.32 40.10 3.06
N ASN A 24 -41.41 39.29 3.60
CA ASN A 24 -40.28 39.74 4.43
C ASN A 24 -40.73 40.48 5.70
N SER A 25 -41.85 40.06 6.31
CA SER A 25 -42.36 40.69 7.53
C SER A 25 -41.63 40.19 8.77
N ILE A 26 -41.33 41.08 9.72
CA ILE A 26 -40.70 40.71 11.00
C ILE A 26 -41.65 41.06 12.14
N PHE A 27 -42.05 40.06 12.92
CA PHE A 27 -42.77 40.24 14.18
C PHE A 27 -41.86 39.85 15.35
N LYS A 28 -41.47 40.83 16.17
CA LYS A 28 -40.61 40.61 17.34
C LYS A 28 -41.28 41.00 18.65
N LEU A 29 -41.29 40.09 19.60
CA LEU A 29 -41.79 40.29 20.96
C LEU A 29 -40.69 40.02 21.99
N ASN A 30 -40.46 40.96 22.90
CA ASN A 30 -39.59 40.77 24.06
C ASN A 30 -40.41 40.92 25.34
N GLY A 31 -40.52 39.86 26.13
CA GLY A 31 -41.22 39.82 27.41
C GLY A 31 -40.26 39.66 28.59
N GLY A 32 -40.26 40.59 29.54
CA GLY A 32 -39.41 40.51 30.74
C GLY A 32 -40.15 40.07 32.01
N GLY A 33 -41.46 39.79 31.91
CA GLY A 33 -42.31 39.49 33.06
C GLY A 33 -42.17 38.07 33.58
N THR A 34 -42.44 37.88 34.87
CA THR A 34 -42.48 36.56 35.53
C THR A 34 -43.90 36.01 35.69
N GLY A 35 -44.85 36.54 34.91
CA GLY A 35 -46.26 36.09 34.93
C GLY A 35 -46.49 34.81 34.13
N THR A 36 -47.71 34.26 34.24
CA THR A 36 -48.10 33.01 33.58
C THR A 36 -49.01 33.16 32.37
N LEU A 37 -49.31 34.40 31.96
CA LEU A 37 -50.14 34.65 30.78
C LEU A 37 -49.36 34.34 29.49
N GLU A 38 -50.10 34.04 28.42
CA GLU A 38 -49.56 33.61 27.13
C GLU A 38 -48.98 34.80 26.35
N ASN A 39 -47.88 34.61 25.63
CA ASN A 39 -47.33 35.70 24.83
C ASN A 39 -48.19 35.98 23.59
N ILE A 40 -48.62 34.94 22.89
CA ILE A 40 -49.47 34.97 21.71
C ILE A 40 -50.54 33.90 21.87
N GLN A 41 -51.81 34.30 21.91
CA GLN A 41 -52.97 33.41 21.97
C GLN A 41 -53.83 33.59 20.70
N ILE A 42 -54.16 32.48 20.03
CA ILE A 42 -54.95 32.48 18.79
C ILE A 42 -56.07 31.44 18.89
N GLY A 43 -57.28 31.83 18.47
CA GLY A 43 -58.45 30.97 18.39
C GLY A 43 -59.38 31.09 19.60
N ASN A 44 -58.84 30.92 20.81
CA ASN A 44 -59.63 30.84 22.05
C ASN A 44 -60.72 29.74 21.98
N GLN A 45 -60.30 28.51 21.65
CA GLN A 45 -61.13 27.31 21.48
C GLN A 45 -62.14 27.35 20.31
N GLN A 46 -61.91 28.22 19.33
CA GLN A 46 -62.73 28.33 18.13
C GLN A 46 -62.24 27.40 17.00
N LEU A 47 -63.05 27.13 15.97
CA LEU A 47 -62.83 25.96 15.10
C LEU A 47 -61.46 25.89 14.40
N ARG A 48 -60.97 26.95 13.75
CA ARG A 48 -59.81 26.89 12.80
C ARG A 48 -58.79 28.01 13.02
N PRO A 49 -58.11 28.07 14.18
CA PRO A 49 -57.05 29.05 14.38
C PRO A 49 -55.81 28.71 13.56
N LYS A 50 -55.20 29.73 12.95
CA LYS A 50 -54.07 29.53 12.04
C LYS A 50 -52.94 30.54 12.25
N VAL A 51 -51.70 30.07 12.16
CA VAL A 51 -50.50 30.89 12.02
C VAL A 51 -49.81 30.55 10.71
N ILE A 52 -49.47 31.56 9.91
CA ILE A 52 -48.70 31.42 8.68
C ILE A 52 -47.53 32.38 8.72
N ILE A 53 -46.32 31.86 8.54
CA ILE A 53 -45.09 32.62 8.37
C ILE A 53 -44.51 32.18 7.02
N GLU A 54 -44.55 33.04 6.01
CA GLU A 54 -44.11 32.72 4.65
C GLU A 54 -43.36 33.90 4.01
N ASP A 55 -42.79 33.68 2.82
CA ASP A 55 -42.07 34.67 2.03
C ASP A 55 -40.94 35.37 2.84
N HIS A 56 -39.99 34.62 3.38
CA HIS A 56 -38.83 35.14 4.12
C HIS A 56 -39.21 35.97 5.36
N SER A 57 -40.34 35.65 6.00
CA SER A 57 -40.83 36.38 7.18
C SER A 57 -40.32 35.76 8.48
N SER A 58 -40.30 36.52 9.58
CA SER A 58 -39.88 36.02 10.88
C SER A 58 -40.87 36.30 12.01
N LEU A 59 -41.08 35.30 12.88
CA LEU A 59 -41.71 35.44 14.19
C LEU A 59 -40.67 35.14 15.27
N GLU A 60 -40.31 36.17 16.03
CA GLU A 60 -39.29 36.11 17.08
C GLU A 60 -39.89 36.47 18.44
N VAL A 61 -39.75 35.58 19.42
CA VAL A 61 -40.19 35.85 20.80
C VAL A 61 -39.09 35.50 21.79
N ASN A 62 -38.61 36.51 22.52
CA ASN A 62 -37.72 36.31 23.67
C ASN A 62 -38.49 36.63 24.95
N THR A 63 -38.58 35.69 25.88
CA THR A 63 -39.44 35.86 27.05
C THR A 63 -38.88 35.22 28.32
N THR A 64 -39.48 35.59 29.45
CA THR A 64 -39.31 34.92 30.74
C THR A 64 -40.67 34.43 31.25
N SER A 65 -40.68 33.61 32.29
CA SER A 65 -41.88 33.30 33.06
C SER A 65 -41.57 33.02 34.51
N GLY A 66 -42.62 32.94 35.33
CA GLY A 66 -42.51 32.45 36.70
C GLY A 66 -42.43 30.93 36.78
N ASN A 67 -42.41 30.41 38.00
CA ASN A 67 -42.32 28.98 38.29
C ASN A 67 -43.68 28.23 38.22
N GLY A 68 -44.75 28.89 37.75
CA GLY A 68 -46.05 28.24 37.58
C GLY A 68 -45.98 27.21 36.47
N THR A 69 -46.52 26.01 36.68
CA THR A 69 -46.53 24.94 35.66
C THR A 69 -47.27 25.38 34.40
N ALA A 70 -46.76 25.03 33.22
CA ALA A 70 -47.49 25.24 31.98
C ALA A 70 -48.70 24.32 31.84
N SER A 71 -49.79 24.89 31.32
CA SER A 71 -51.06 24.20 31.09
C SER A 71 -51.53 24.46 29.65
N ALA A 72 -52.67 23.88 29.28
CA ALA A 72 -53.30 24.14 27.98
C ALA A 72 -53.82 25.59 27.82
N THR A 73 -53.79 26.39 28.89
CA THR A 73 -54.36 27.75 28.92
C THR A 73 -53.42 28.79 29.54
N ALA A 74 -52.19 28.41 29.92
CA ALA A 74 -51.25 29.30 30.59
C ALA A 74 -49.79 28.86 30.38
N ASN A 75 -48.87 29.83 30.46
CA ASN A 75 -47.43 29.69 30.27
C ASN A 75 -47.04 29.10 28.91
N ASN A 76 -47.64 29.60 27.84
CA ASN A 76 -47.25 29.27 26.46
C ASN A 76 -46.69 30.53 25.79
N ILE A 77 -45.66 30.41 24.95
CA ILE A 77 -45.27 31.50 24.06
C ILE A 77 -46.35 31.64 22.99
N LEU A 78 -46.58 30.57 22.24
CA LEU A 78 -47.55 30.52 21.16
C LEU A 78 -48.60 29.46 21.49
N ASN A 79 -49.85 29.87 21.75
CA ASN A 79 -50.98 28.95 21.96
C ASN A 79 -52.00 29.11 20.83
N LEU A 80 -52.12 28.07 20.00
CA LEU A 80 -53.19 27.92 19.01
C LEU A 80 -54.22 26.94 19.60
N SER A 81 -55.38 27.44 19.99
CA SER A 81 -56.42 26.64 20.63
C SER A 81 -57.71 26.64 19.82
N GLY A 82 -58.13 25.46 19.36
CA GLY A 82 -59.27 25.31 18.46
C GLY A 82 -59.65 23.87 18.12
N GLY A 83 -60.56 23.66 17.17
CA GLY A 83 -60.87 22.30 16.68
C GLY A 83 -59.77 21.74 15.79
N GLU A 84 -59.26 22.58 14.89
CA GLU A 84 -58.30 22.28 13.82
C GLU A 84 -57.16 23.33 13.81
N PRO A 85 -56.33 23.41 14.88
CA PRO A 85 -55.25 24.39 14.94
C PRO A 85 -54.14 24.08 13.92
N GLU A 86 -53.69 25.11 13.20
CA GLU A 86 -52.70 24.97 12.12
C GLU A 86 -51.55 25.97 12.24
N LEU A 87 -50.30 25.48 12.16
CA LEU A 87 -49.08 26.29 12.10
C LEU A 87 -48.31 25.99 10.82
N GLN A 88 -47.99 27.04 10.04
CA GLN A 88 -47.18 26.94 8.83
C GLN A 88 -45.97 27.87 8.90
N VAL A 89 -44.78 27.33 8.62
CA VAL A 89 -43.53 28.08 8.44
C VAL A 89 -42.93 27.67 7.09
N LEU A 90 -43.00 28.58 6.10
CA LEU A 90 -42.79 28.28 4.68
C LEU A 90 -41.81 29.27 4.05
N ASP A 91 -41.25 28.89 2.89
CA ASP A 91 -40.60 29.82 1.95
C ASP A 91 -39.51 30.70 2.57
N GLU A 92 -38.46 30.07 3.11
CA GLU A 92 -37.27 30.68 3.72
C GLU A 92 -37.59 31.53 4.97
N SER A 93 -38.65 31.16 5.70
CA SER A 93 -39.10 31.90 6.89
C SER A 93 -38.48 31.36 8.19
N THR A 94 -38.58 32.16 9.25
CA THR A 94 -38.00 31.84 10.56
C THR A 94 -39.03 31.91 11.68
N LEU A 95 -39.06 30.88 12.53
CA LEU A 95 -39.75 30.89 13.83
C LEU A 95 -38.72 30.68 14.95
N ALA A 96 -38.42 31.73 15.73
CA ALA A 96 -37.43 31.68 16.79
C ALA A 96 -38.05 32.04 18.14
N LEU A 97 -38.15 31.08 19.04
CA LEU A 97 -38.77 31.25 20.37
C LEU A 97 -37.76 30.91 21.46
N GLN A 98 -37.51 31.87 22.35
CA GLN A 98 -36.58 31.74 23.46
C GLN A 98 -37.29 31.99 24.79
N VAL A 99 -37.13 31.05 25.73
CA VAL A 99 -37.46 31.24 27.15
C VAL A 99 -36.16 31.34 27.93
N ALA A 100 -35.82 32.55 28.38
CA ALA A 100 -34.57 32.77 29.13
C ALA A 100 -34.61 32.18 30.55
N SER A 101 -35.81 32.09 31.16
CA SER A 101 -36.02 31.44 32.46
C SER A 101 -37.50 31.14 32.72
N GLY A 102 -37.80 30.09 33.50
CA GLY A 102 -39.15 29.77 33.97
C GLY A 102 -39.82 28.62 33.21
N ASN A 103 -41.06 28.28 33.57
CA ASN A 103 -41.70 27.02 33.15
C ASN A 103 -42.59 27.14 31.90
N ARG A 104 -42.21 28.00 30.94
CA ARG A 104 -43.05 28.35 29.78
C ARG A 104 -42.77 27.44 28.57
N ARG A 105 -43.83 26.95 27.90
CA ARG A 105 -43.74 26.20 26.64
C ARG A 105 -43.48 27.14 25.47
N GLY A 106 -42.81 26.64 24.43
CA GLY A 106 -42.66 27.34 23.15
C GLY A 106 -44.00 27.36 22.40
N ILE A 107 -44.32 26.26 21.74
CA ILE A 107 -45.47 26.11 20.87
C ILE A 107 -46.47 25.14 21.50
N LEU A 108 -47.73 25.54 21.59
CA LEU A 108 -48.87 24.70 21.94
C LEU A 108 -49.91 24.74 20.82
N LEU A 109 -50.22 23.58 20.25
CA LEU A 109 -51.42 23.35 19.45
C LEU A 109 -52.38 22.51 20.29
N ASN A 110 -53.58 23.02 20.53
CA ASN A 110 -54.59 22.35 21.35
C ASN A 110 -55.91 22.23 20.58
N GLY A 111 -56.17 21.05 20.01
CA GLY A 111 -57.34 20.78 19.19
C GLY A 111 -57.42 19.34 18.67
N ALA A 112 -58.60 18.89 18.24
CA ALA A 112 -58.80 17.51 17.81
C ALA A 112 -57.90 17.11 16.63
N GLU A 113 -57.70 18.03 15.67
CA GLU A 113 -56.91 17.84 14.45
C GLU A 113 -55.81 18.91 14.36
N ALA A 114 -54.66 18.67 14.97
CA ALA A 114 -53.57 19.64 15.00
C ALA A 114 -52.54 19.38 13.90
N THR A 115 -52.19 20.41 13.12
CA THR A 115 -51.21 20.29 12.02
C THR A 115 -50.14 21.37 12.09
N THR A 116 -48.88 20.95 11.94
CA THR A 116 -47.75 21.84 11.77
C THR A 116 -46.96 21.44 10.53
N SER A 117 -46.68 22.40 9.66
CA SER A 117 -45.86 22.21 8.46
C SER A 117 -44.72 23.22 8.44
N ILE A 118 -43.51 22.71 8.36
CA ILE A 118 -42.28 23.50 8.23
C ILE A 118 -41.64 23.06 6.91
N ASN A 119 -41.60 23.95 5.92
CA ASN A 119 -41.08 23.64 4.61
C ASN A 119 -40.12 24.74 4.15
N ASN A 120 -38.92 24.36 3.72
CA ASN A 120 -37.87 25.26 3.27
C ASN A 120 -37.63 26.41 4.27
N SER A 121 -37.56 26.13 5.57
CA SER A 121 -37.61 27.15 6.63
C SER A 121 -36.78 26.79 7.87
N GLN A 122 -36.70 27.71 8.83
CA GLN A 122 -35.93 27.54 10.06
C GLN A 122 -36.83 27.66 11.31
N VAL A 123 -36.67 26.72 12.24
CA VAL A 123 -37.30 26.75 13.57
C VAL A 123 -36.23 26.63 14.65
N SER A 124 -36.26 27.53 15.64
CA SER A 124 -35.35 27.49 16.79
C SER A 124 -36.13 27.65 18.09
N LEU A 125 -36.02 26.66 18.98
CA LEU A 125 -36.71 26.62 20.27
C LEU A 125 -35.70 26.45 21.41
N GLU A 126 -35.36 27.55 22.08
CA GLU A 126 -34.34 27.59 23.14
C GLU A 126 -35.00 27.84 24.50
N LEU A 127 -35.17 26.79 25.30
CA LEU A 127 -35.92 26.83 26.55
C LEU A 127 -35.03 26.58 27.78
N ASN A 128 -34.66 27.66 28.46
CA ASN A 128 -33.88 27.64 29.70
C ASN A 128 -34.78 27.53 30.96
N GLY A 129 -35.68 26.53 31.01
CA GLY A 129 -36.55 26.25 32.17
C GLY A 129 -37.53 25.08 31.96
N ASN A 130 -38.52 24.87 32.85
CA ASN A 130 -39.41 23.67 32.80
C ASN A 130 -40.56 23.75 31.78
N GLY A 131 -40.25 24.01 30.51
CA GLY A 131 -41.24 24.12 29.41
C GLY A 131 -41.07 23.04 28.36
N MET A 132 -42.07 22.79 27.52
CA MET A 132 -41.92 21.93 26.33
C MET A 132 -41.70 22.80 25.09
N GLY A 133 -40.84 22.34 24.17
CA GLY A 133 -40.54 23.03 22.92
C GLY A 133 -41.78 23.15 22.06
N TYR A 134 -42.17 22.03 21.46
CA TYR A 134 -43.39 21.86 20.69
C TYR A 134 -44.31 20.86 21.39
N HIS A 135 -45.55 21.27 21.66
CA HIS A 135 -46.56 20.41 22.25
C HIS A 135 -47.85 20.44 21.44
N SER A 136 -48.32 19.28 21.01
CA SER A 136 -49.59 19.13 20.31
C SER A 136 -50.51 18.21 21.12
N ILE A 137 -51.73 18.68 21.41
CA ILE A 137 -52.75 17.94 22.14
C ILE A 137 -53.97 17.78 21.23
N GLY A 138 -54.36 16.55 20.91
CA GLY A 138 -55.42 16.27 19.95
C GLY A 138 -55.69 14.79 19.71
N LEU A 139 -56.74 14.43 18.98
CA LEU A 139 -56.95 13.03 18.56
C LEU A 139 -55.91 12.64 17.51
N ASN A 140 -55.73 13.51 16.52
CA ASN A 140 -54.77 13.38 15.44
C ASN A 140 -53.83 14.58 15.45
N ASN A 141 -52.53 14.31 15.47
CA ASN A 141 -51.51 15.36 15.50
C ASN A 141 -50.48 15.05 14.40
N ALA A 142 -50.23 16.00 13.51
CA ALA A 142 -49.24 15.87 12.44
C ALA A 142 -48.20 16.99 12.55
N LEU A 143 -46.93 16.60 12.56
CA LEU A 143 -45.80 17.51 12.43
C LEU A 143 -44.98 17.10 11.20
N ASN A 144 -44.89 17.99 10.22
CA ASN A 144 -44.14 17.78 8.98
C ASN A 144 -42.98 18.77 8.90
N ILE A 145 -41.76 18.25 8.71
CA ILE A 145 -40.53 19.02 8.58
C ILE A 145 -39.87 18.58 7.27
N GLU A 146 -39.85 19.46 6.28
CA GLU A 146 -39.40 19.16 4.91
C GLU A 146 -38.37 20.20 4.49
N ASN A 147 -37.18 19.76 4.04
CA ASN A 147 -36.12 20.66 3.56
C ASN A 147 -35.85 21.84 4.52
N SER A 148 -35.86 21.60 5.83
CA SER A 148 -35.90 22.65 6.85
C SER A 148 -34.92 22.37 7.99
N GLU A 149 -34.52 23.42 8.68
CA GLU A 149 -33.67 23.31 9.88
C GLU A 149 -34.52 23.47 11.14
N TRP A 150 -34.35 22.57 12.10
CA TRP A 150 -34.93 22.70 13.44
C TRP A 150 -33.84 22.53 14.50
N SER A 151 -33.60 23.56 15.32
CA SER A 151 -32.82 23.44 16.56
C SER A 151 -33.72 23.50 17.80
N GLY A 152 -33.50 22.61 18.75
CA GLY A 152 -34.24 22.57 20.01
C GLY A 152 -33.34 22.24 21.19
N ASN A 153 -33.34 23.10 22.21
CA ASN A 153 -32.64 22.85 23.46
C ASN A 153 -33.59 23.06 24.64
N ASN A 154 -33.74 22.02 25.46
CA ASN A 154 -34.63 22.06 26.61
C ASN A 154 -33.90 21.71 27.92
N SER A 155 -33.72 22.73 28.74
CA SER A 155 -32.81 22.67 29.89
C SER A 155 -33.41 22.03 31.14
N LYS A 156 -34.74 21.79 31.20
CA LYS A 156 -35.36 21.16 32.38
C LYS A 156 -36.76 20.59 32.10
N ASP A 157 -36.99 19.36 32.50
CA ASP A 157 -38.25 18.58 32.61
C ASP A 157 -39.21 18.57 31.39
N GLY A 158 -38.82 19.14 30.24
CA GLY A 158 -39.66 19.21 29.06
C GLY A 158 -39.07 18.55 27.82
N HIS A 159 -39.98 18.06 26.98
CA HIS A 159 -39.64 17.48 25.68
C HIS A 159 -39.37 18.58 24.64
N ASN A 160 -38.53 18.28 23.64
CA ASN A 160 -38.41 19.14 22.47
C ASN A 160 -39.65 19.03 21.59
N ILE A 161 -40.11 17.80 21.35
CA ILE A 161 -41.32 17.51 20.60
C ILE A 161 -42.19 16.57 21.45
N TYR A 162 -43.40 16.99 21.78
CA TYR A 162 -44.40 16.16 22.45
C TYR A 162 -45.73 16.16 21.69
N LEU A 163 -46.16 14.99 21.22
CA LEU A 163 -47.48 14.79 20.65
C LEU A 163 -48.29 13.93 21.62
N GLN A 164 -49.45 14.46 22.02
CA GLN A 164 -50.41 13.81 22.88
C GLN A 164 -51.71 13.57 22.11
N GLY A 165 -52.01 12.30 21.82
CA GLY A 165 -53.21 11.92 21.09
C GLY A 165 -53.35 10.44 20.83
N ASN A 166 -54.30 10.02 20.00
CA ASN A 166 -54.40 8.62 19.58
C ASN A 166 -53.45 8.34 18.40
N ASN A 167 -53.39 9.27 17.43
CA ASN A 167 -52.64 9.13 16.19
C ASN A 167 -51.69 10.33 16.01
N GLY A 168 -50.54 10.30 16.66
CA GLY A 168 -49.47 11.27 16.44
C GLY A 168 -48.54 10.84 15.31
N THR A 169 -48.22 11.73 14.38
CA THR A 169 -47.24 11.49 13.30
C THR A 169 -46.23 12.63 13.26
N VAL A 170 -44.94 12.27 13.28
CA VAL A 170 -43.82 13.19 12.98
C VAL A 170 -43.15 12.71 11.70
N ASN A 171 -43.09 13.57 10.69
CA ASN A 171 -42.43 13.34 9.41
C ASN A 171 -41.25 14.30 9.28
N ILE A 172 -40.05 13.77 9.03
CA ILE A 172 -38.82 14.53 8.79
C ILE A 172 -38.26 14.04 7.45
N ASN A 173 -38.25 14.88 6.44
CA ASN A 173 -37.95 14.42 5.08
C ASN A 173 -37.31 15.49 4.19
N SER A 174 -37.04 15.12 2.93
CA SER A 174 -36.60 16.03 1.87
C SER A 174 -35.37 16.87 2.23
N GLY A 175 -34.37 16.31 2.90
CA GLY A 175 -33.14 17.02 3.28
C GLY A 175 -33.23 17.84 4.57
N ALA A 176 -34.26 17.63 5.39
CA ALA A 176 -34.41 18.35 6.67
C ALA A 176 -33.29 18.00 7.67
N ASN A 177 -32.87 18.97 8.48
CA ASN A 177 -31.86 18.82 9.53
C ASN A 177 -32.45 19.19 10.91
N VAL A 178 -32.64 18.19 11.76
CA VAL A 178 -33.31 18.33 13.06
C VAL A 178 -32.35 17.96 14.19
N GLN A 179 -32.08 18.92 15.09
CA GLN A 179 -31.09 18.82 16.17
C GLN A 179 -31.77 19.11 17.51
N LEU A 180 -31.96 18.10 18.35
CA LEU A 180 -32.79 18.19 19.56
C LEU A 180 -32.10 17.65 20.82
N GLU A 181 -31.81 18.54 21.77
CA GLU A 181 -31.19 18.17 23.05
C GLU A 181 -32.14 18.41 24.24
N ALA A 182 -32.27 17.40 25.11
CA ALA A 182 -33.04 17.48 26.35
C ALA A 182 -32.19 17.03 27.55
N THR A 183 -32.40 17.66 28.70
CA THR A 183 -31.58 17.41 29.90
C THR A 183 -32.22 16.42 30.87
N THR A 184 -33.46 16.64 31.32
CA THR A 184 -34.11 15.77 32.32
C THR A 184 -35.37 15.05 31.82
N ALA A 185 -35.77 15.26 30.57
CA ALA A 185 -36.88 14.57 29.90
C ALA A 185 -36.44 13.96 28.55
N GLY A 186 -37.32 13.20 27.90
CA GLY A 186 -37.08 12.70 26.53
C GLY A 186 -37.07 13.83 25.51
N SER A 187 -36.38 13.66 24.38
CA SER A 187 -36.31 14.66 23.33
C SER A 187 -37.57 14.64 22.45
N ILE A 188 -37.90 13.48 21.88
CA ILE A 188 -39.11 13.25 21.09
C ILE A 188 -40.03 12.30 21.82
N TRP A 189 -41.28 12.70 22.02
CA TRP A 189 -42.29 11.90 22.69
C TRP A 189 -43.58 11.91 21.88
N ILE A 190 -43.98 10.76 21.36
CA ILE A 190 -45.22 10.60 20.61
C ILE A 190 -46.08 9.60 21.37
N SER A 191 -47.01 10.15 22.15
CA SER A 191 -47.91 9.33 22.95
C SER A 191 -49.21 9.04 22.19
N GLY A 192 -49.66 7.79 22.24
CA GLY A 192 -50.91 7.37 21.63
C GLY A 192 -51.03 5.90 21.32
N ASP A 193 -52.09 5.56 20.58
CA ASP A 193 -52.44 4.21 20.19
C ASP A 193 -51.66 3.75 18.94
N ALA A 194 -51.44 4.64 17.97
CA ALA A 194 -50.68 4.35 16.76
C ALA A 194 -49.70 5.47 16.39
N PRO A 195 -48.72 5.78 17.27
CA PRO A 195 -47.76 6.85 17.01
C PRO A 195 -46.79 6.46 15.89
N LYS A 196 -46.44 7.44 15.05
CA LYS A 196 -45.53 7.26 13.91
C LYS A 196 -44.41 8.28 13.92
N LEU A 197 -43.18 7.79 13.72
CA LEU A 197 -42.02 8.62 13.45
C LEU A 197 -41.39 8.17 12.13
N ASN A 198 -41.49 9.02 11.11
CA ASN A 198 -40.97 8.76 9.77
C ASN A 198 -39.82 9.72 9.46
N ILE A 199 -38.66 9.16 9.12
CA ILE A 199 -37.51 9.92 8.64
C ILE A 199 -37.12 9.37 7.26
N SER A 200 -37.07 10.22 6.23
CA SER A 200 -36.79 9.75 4.87
C SER A 200 -35.99 10.73 4.02
N ASP A 201 -35.45 10.20 2.93
CA ASP A 201 -34.79 10.91 1.82
C ASP A 201 -33.34 11.33 2.10
N GLU A 202 -32.56 11.37 1.02
CA GLU A 202 -31.13 11.63 1.04
C GLU A 202 -30.86 13.05 1.57
N GLY A 203 -29.88 13.16 2.46
CA GLY A 203 -29.54 14.42 3.13
C GLY A 203 -30.40 14.75 4.36
N THR A 204 -31.47 14.00 4.63
CA THR A 204 -32.25 14.18 5.86
C THR A 204 -31.49 13.66 7.08
N VAL A 205 -31.37 14.50 8.11
CA VAL A 205 -30.63 14.23 9.35
C VAL A 205 -31.52 14.46 10.58
N LEU A 206 -31.56 13.49 11.50
CA LEU A 206 -32.12 13.65 12.84
C LEU A 206 -31.06 13.32 13.89
N TYR A 207 -30.74 14.30 14.74
CA TYR A 207 -29.99 14.10 15.97
C TYR A 207 -30.89 14.37 17.18
N ALA A 208 -31.00 13.39 18.09
CA ALA A 208 -31.78 13.53 19.31
C ALA A 208 -31.00 13.02 20.53
N LYS A 209 -30.88 13.86 21.55
CA LYS A 209 -30.16 13.54 22.79
C LYS A 209 -31.00 13.77 24.03
N SER A 210 -30.87 12.87 25.02
CA SER A 210 -31.41 13.08 26.36
C SER A 210 -30.40 12.74 27.45
N SER A 211 -30.31 13.60 28.46
CA SER A 211 -29.57 13.31 29.70
C SER A 211 -30.48 12.82 30.84
N THR A 212 -31.73 12.43 30.55
CA THR A 212 -32.69 12.00 31.58
C THR A 212 -32.19 10.75 32.30
N THR A 213 -32.41 10.69 33.62
CA THR A 213 -31.99 9.53 34.41
C THR A 213 -32.84 8.31 34.06
N ALA A 214 -32.20 7.15 34.07
CA ALA A 214 -32.84 5.90 33.73
C ALA A 214 -34.06 5.58 34.61
N ALA A 215 -35.19 5.31 33.96
CA ALA A 215 -36.42 4.85 34.59
C ALA A 215 -37.24 4.03 33.59
N TYR A 216 -38.19 3.24 34.09
CA TYR A 216 -38.98 2.30 33.28
C TYR A 216 -39.62 2.89 32.03
N THR A 217 -40.07 4.14 32.13
CA THR A 217 -40.87 4.82 31.12
C THR A 217 -40.12 5.95 30.44
N ARG A 218 -38.84 6.18 30.74
CA ARG A 218 -38.07 7.29 30.19
C ARG A 218 -37.26 6.83 28.99
N ALA A 219 -37.32 7.60 27.91
CA ALA A 219 -36.47 7.43 26.74
C ALA A 219 -36.14 8.75 26.05
N THR A 220 -35.04 8.81 25.27
CA THR A 220 -34.75 9.97 24.39
C THR A 220 -35.80 10.09 23.31
N ILE A 221 -36.15 8.99 22.66
CA ILE A 221 -37.30 8.87 21.76
C ILE A 221 -38.28 7.87 22.37
N TYR A 222 -39.53 8.29 22.55
CA TYR A 222 -40.61 7.44 23.06
C TYR A 222 -41.80 7.38 22.11
N LEU A 223 -42.22 6.17 21.74
CA LEU A 223 -43.43 5.92 20.95
C LEU A 223 -44.37 4.98 21.72
N GLY A 224 -45.60 5.39 21.98
CA GLY A 224 -46.65 4.49 22.48
C GLY A 224 -47.50 5.07 23.61
N ASN A 225 -48.19 4.19 24.34
CA ASN A 225 -49.13 4.62 25.37
C ASN A 225 -48.54 4.50 26.79
N TYR A 226 -48.17 5.63 27.38
CA TYR A 226 -47.64 5.69 28.75
C TYR A 226 -48.69 5.39 29.84
N SER A 227 -49.99 5.56 29.56
CA SER A 227 -51.08 5.48 30.56
C SER A 227 -51.54 4.06 30.93
N GLY A 228 -50.75 3.03 30.57
CA GLY A 228 -50.97 1.64 31.02
C GLY A 228 -51.78 0.75 30.08
N GLY A 229 -52.15 1.26 28.88
CA GLY A 229 -52.77 0.47 27.81
C GLY A 229 -51.75 -0.10 26.81
N ALA A 230 -52.16 -1.07 26.01
CA ALA A 230 -51.43 -1.47 24.81
C ALA A 230 -51.68 -0.43 23.71
N SER A 231 -50.61 0.15 23.16
CA SER A 231 -50.68 0.83 21.87
C SER A 231 -50.72 -0.27 20.79
N PRO A 232 -51.74 -0.32 19.91
CA PRO A 232 -51.92 -1.42 18.94
C PRO A 232 -50.96 -1.42 17.74
N GLY A 233 -50.11 -0.40 17.54
CA GLY A 233 -49.14 -0.40 16.43
C GLY A 233 -48.36 0.90 16.25
N ALA A 234 -47.41 1.17 17.15
CA ALA A 234 -46.40 2.20 16.97
C ALA A 234 -45.45 1.85 15.81
N GLU A 235 -45.08 2.84 15.00
CA GLU A 235 -44.21 2.66 13.84
C GLU A 235 -43.05 3.67 13.88
N MET A 236 -41.81 3.18 13.72
CA MET A 236 -40.63 3.98 13.44
C MET A 236 -40.06 3.54 12.10
N ASN A 237 -39.99 4.46 11.14
CA ASN A 237 -39.52 4.19 9.79
C ASN A 237 -38.38 5.14 9.45
N ILE A 238 -37.24 4.60 9.05
CA ILE A 238 -36.09 5.35 8.54
C ILE A 238 -35.78 4.79 7.16
N ALA A 239 -35.81 5.64 6.13
CA ALA A 239 -35.69 5.18 4.76
C ALA A 239 -34.90 6.12 3.85
N LYS A 240 -34.56 5.63 2.65
CA LYS A 240 -34.07 6.43 1.52
C LYS A 240 -32.83 7.24 1.87
N LYS A 241 -31.79 6.59 2.40
CA LYS A 241 -30.51 7.22 2.79
C LYS A 241 -30.59 8.29 3.88
N ALA A 242 -31.70 8.37 4.63
CA ALA A 242 -31.75 9.24 5.80
C ALA A 242 -30.73 8.79 6.88
N SER A 243 -30.21 9.76 7.64
CA SER A 243 -29.24 9.53 8.71
C SER A 243 -29.82 9.95 10.06
N VAL A 244 -29.81 9.03 11.04
CA VAL A 244 -30.36 9.26 12.37
C VAL A 244 -29.35 8.89 13.44
N GLU A 245 -29.16 9.77 14.41
CA GLU A 245 -28.37 9.50 15.60
C GLU A 245 -29.19 9.84 16.85
N VAL A 246 -29.24 8.88 17.79
CA VAL A 246 -29.95 9.06 19.05
C VAL A 246 -29.01 8.73 20.20
N GLU A 247 -28.91 9.63 21.16
CA GLU A 247 -28.04 9.49 22.33
C GLU A 247 -28.83 9.53 23.64
N SER A 248 -28.41 8.73 24.62
CA SER A 248 -28.81 8.89 26.01
C SER A 248 -27.64 8.68 26.98
N ASN A 249 -27.73 9.29 28.16
CA ASN A 249 -26.73 9.08 29.23
C ASN A 249 -26.85 7.69 29.89
N ASP A 250 -28.01 7.37 30.46
CA ASP A 250 -28.26 6.07 31.12
C ASP A 250 -29.68 5.54 30.87
N ALA A 251 -30.66 6.41 30.58
CA ALA A 251 -32.00 5.99 30.22
C ALA A 251 -32.07 5.22 28.90
N THR A 252 -33.25 4.68 28.61
CA THR A 252 -33.51 4.06 27.30
C THR A 252 -33.25 5.08 26.19
N THR A 253 -32.54 4.73 25.13
CA THR A 253 -32.30 5.68 24.03
C THR A 253 -33.55 5.77 23.17
N ILE A 254 -34.06 4.62 22.70
CA ILE A 254 -35.32 4.51 21.95
C ILE A 254 -36.24 3.52 22.65
N GLY A 255 -37.42 3.98 23.06
CA GLY A 255 -38.43 3.19 23.77
C GLY A 255 -39.73 3.10 23.00
N ILE A 256 -40.21 1.89 22.78
CA ILE A 256 -41.44 1.62 22.03
C ILE A 256 -42.39 0.82 22.91
N TRP A 257 -43.47 1.44 23.35
CA TRP A 257 -44.52 0.83 24.16
C TRP A 257 -45.71 0.48 23.28
N SER A 258 -45.63 -0.66 22.57
CA SER A 258 -46.67 -1.04 21.60
C SER A 258 -46.73 -2.54 21.39
N GLN A 259 -47.94 -3.08 21.25
CA GLN A 259 -48.18 -4.35 20.57
C GLN A 259 -48.08 -4.12 19.06
N ASN A 260 -47.65 -5.12 18.29
CA ASN A 260 -47.51 -5.02 16.83
C ASN A 260 -46.61 -3.84 16.37
N ALA A 261 -45.59 -3.50 17.17
CA ALA A 261 -44.73 -2.39 16.85
C ALA A 261 -43.91 -2.70 15.58
N LYS A 262 -43.71 -1.71 14.72
CA LYS A 262 -42.83 -1.84 13.54
C LYS A 262 -41.66 -0.89 13.66
N PHE A 263 -40.47 -1.42 13.46
CA PHE A 263 -39.24 -0.67 13.44
C PHE A 263 -38.48 -1.03 12.17
N ASN A 264 -38.51 -0.13 11.19
CA ASN A 264 -38.04 -0.42 9.83
C ASN A 264 -36.92 0.54 9.45
N LEU A 265 -35.78 -0.02 9.04
CA LEU A 265 -34.72 0.69 8.34
C LEU A 265 -34.63 0.10 6.94
N MET A 266 -34.81 0.93 5.92
CA MET A 266 -34.93 0.50 4.52
C MET A 266 -34.17 1.44 3.58
N GLU A 267 -33.85 0.98 2.36
CA GLU A 267 -33.37 1.83 1.26
C GLU A 267 -32.13 2.68 1.63
N ASP A 268 -31.04 2.03 2.04
CA ASP A 268 -29.72 2.60 2.38
C ASP A 268 -29.72 3.58 3.57
N ALA A 269 -30.71 3.48 4.47
CA ALA A 269 -30.79 4.30 5.68
C ALA A 269 -29.69 3.97 6.70
N ASN A 270 -29.34 4.96 7.55
CA ASN A 270 -28.35 4.81 8.61
C ASN A 270 -28.93 5.22 9.97
N LEU A 271 -28.79 4.34 10.98
CA LEU A 271 -29.16 4.63 12.37
C LEU A 271 -28.03 4.28 13.34
N LEU A 272 -27.64 5.25 14.15
CA LEU A 272 -26.72 5.08 15.28
C LEU A 272 -27.45 5.34 16.60
N VAL A 273 -27.44 4.34 17.50
CA VAL A 273 -28.04 4.43 18.83
C VAL A 273 -26.94 4.33 19.88
N LYS A 274 -26.69 5.42 20.60
CA LYS A 274 -25.70 5.47 21.68
C LYS A 274 -26.38 5.52 23.04
N GLN A 275 -25.88 4.73 23.97
CA GLN A 275 -26.29 4.77 25.37
C GLN A 275 -25.05 4.76 26.26
N GLY A 276 -24.98 5.65 27.23
CA GLY A 276 -23.95 5.57 28.27
C GLY A 276 -24.16 4.39 29.23
N ALA A 277 -23.53 4.47 30.41
CA ALA A 277 -23.54 3.39 31.38
C ALA A 277 -24.87 3.31 32.16
N SER A 278 -25.63 2.22 31.98
CA SER A 278 -26.94 1.98 32.60
C SER A 278 -26.91 0.75 33.50
N SER A 279 -27.40 0.85 34.75
CA SER A 279 -27.25 -0.19 35.79
C SER A 279 -28.57 -0.60 36.49
N ALA A 280 -28.49 -1.58 37.40
CA ALA A 280 -29.63 -2.18 38.09
C ALA A 280 -30.46 -1.20 38.97
N ASP A 281 -29.87 -0.11 39.47
CA ASP A 281 -30.58 0.93 40.23
C ASP A 281 -31.62 1.67 39.37
N ALA A 282 -31.52 1.54 38.04
CA ALA A 282 -32.55 1.90 37.06
C ALA A 282 -33.65 0.83 36.90
N GLY A 283 -33.83 -0.04 37.90
CA GLY A 283 -34.79 -1.15 37.93
C GLY A 283 -34.56 -2.19 36.84
N GLY A 284 -33.34 -2.34 36.32
CA GLY A 284 -33.05 -3.15 35.15
C GLY A 284 -33.93 -2.83 33.94
N SER A 285 -34.44 -1.60 33.86
CA SER A 285 -35.55 -1.21 32.97
C SER A 285 -35.13 -0.34 31.80
N ALA A 286 -33.83 -0.19 31.57
CA ALA A 286 -33.29 0.50 30.40
C ALA A 286 -32.61 -0.48 29.44
N ALA A 287 -32.54 -0.09 28.18
CA ALA A 287 -31.73 -0.68 27.12
C ALA A 287 -31.53 0.43 26.07
N ALA A 288 -30.51 0.36 25.22
CA ALA A 288 -30.34 1.37 24.18
C ALA A 288 -31.58 1.40 23.26
N LEU A 289 -32.05 0.24 22.82
CA LEU A 289 -33.36 0.08 22.17
C LEU A 289 -34.24 -0.89 22.97
N ARG A 290 -35.49 -0.51 23.20
CA ARG A 290 -36.43 -1.30 24.00
C ARG A 290 -37.83 -1.36 23.39
N PHE A 291 -38.28 -2.57 23.09
CA PHE A 291 -39.69 -2.90 22.89
C PHE A 291 -40.31 -3.28 24.24
N MET A 292 -41.23 -2.46 24.72
CA MET A 292 -41.73 -2.44 26.10
C MET A 292 -43.09 -3.13 26.23
N ASN A 293 -43.22 -4.02 27.21
CA ASN A 293 -44.46 -4.68 27.71
C ASN A 293 -45.24 -5.58 26.75
N TRP A 294 -45.14 -5.38 25.43
CA TRP A 294 -46.01 -6.02 24.45
C TRP A 294 -45.20 -6.65 23.32
N GLY A 295 -45.74 -7.73 22.76
CA GLY A 295 -45.10 -8.53 21.73
C GLY A 295 -45.71 -8.35 20.33
N ASN A 296 -45.44 -9.30 19.45
CA ASN A 296 -45.76 -9.23 18.01
C ASN A 296 -45.02 -8.11 17.28
N SER A 297 -43.88 -7.64 17.82
CA SER A 297 -43.13 -6.56 17.19
C SER A 297 -42.24 -7.08 16.07
N THR A 298 -42.09 -6.30 15.01
CA THR A 298 -41.17 -6.56 13.91
C THR A 298 -40.10 -5.48 13.87
N PHE A 299 -38.85 -5.92 13.89
CA PHE A 299 -37.67 -5.09 13.72
C PHE A 299 -36.96 -5.55 12.45
N THR A 300 -36.84 -4.68 11.47
CA THR A 300 -36.28 -5.01 10.15
C THR A 300 -35.18 -4.03 9.77
N VAL A 301 -34.03 -4.57 9.40
CA VAL A 301 -32.93 -3.84 8.76
C VAL A 301 -32.78 -4.41 7.35
N ASP A 302 -33.27 -3.66 6.37
CA ASP A 302 -33.34 -4.05 4.95
C ASP A 302 -32.46 -3.10 4.13
N GLN A 303 -31.41 -3.63 3.50
CA GLN A 303 -30.48 -2.83 2.70
C GLN A 303 -30.05 -1.53 3.40
N SER A 304 -29.78 -1.58 4.71
CA SER A 304 -29.57 -0.40 5.57
C SER A 304 -28.60 -0.72 6.69
N LYS A 305 -28.07 0.30 7.38
CA LYS A 305 -27.10 0.13 8.46
C LYS A 305 -27.67 0.57 9.81
N MET A 306 -27.56 -0.31 10.80
CA MET A 306 -27.89 -0.01 12.18
C MET A 306 -26.77 -0.40 13.12
N ARG A 307 -26.43 0.52 14.03
CA ARG A 307 -25.43 0.28 15.06
C ARG A 307 -25.95 0.70 16.44
N ILE A 308 -25.85 -0.18 17.41
CA ILE A 308 -26.07 0.10 18.83
C ILE A 308 -24.74 0.09 19.56
N GLU A 309 -24.41 1.18 20.24
CA GLU A 309 -23.18 1.33 21.03
C GLU A 309 -23.52 1.66 22.49
N LYS A 310 -23.05 0.80 23.40
CA LYS A 310 -23.08 1.10 24.83
C LYS A 310 -21.69 1.48 25.33
N ALA A 311 -21.62 2.50 26.18
CA ALA A 311 -20.39 2.85 26.89
C ALA A 311 -20.12 1.93 28.11
N GLY A 312 -21.13 1.17 28.57
CA GLY A 312 -21.02 0.28 29.72
C GLY A 312 -22.34 0.00 30.43
N GLY A 313 -22.21 -0.45 31.68
CA GLY A 313 -23.33 -0.75 32.58
C GLY A 313 -23.84 -2.18 32.44
N SER A 314 -24.83 -2.57 33.24
CA SER A 314 -25.30 -3.96 33.31
C SER A 314 -26.54 -4.28 32.48
N THR A 315 -27.22 -3.29 31.92
CA THR A 315 -28.41 -3.52 31.10
C THR A 315 -28.09 -4.00 29.69
N PRO A 316 -29.02 -4.69 29.01
CA PRO A 316 -28.83 -5.10 27.62
C PRO A 316 -28.74 -3.92 26.64
N ALA A 317 -28.16 -4.14 25.46
CA ALA A 317 -28.18 -3.15 24.38
C ALA A 317 -29.53 -3.10 23.67
N LEU A 318 -30.07 -4.26 23.28
CA LEU A 318 -31.43 -4.38 22.76
C LEU A 318 -32.27 -5.24 23.69
N ARG A 319 -33.51 -4.80 23.96
CA ARG A 319 -34.49 -5.64 24.66
C ARG A 319 -35.81 -5.74 23.90
N MET A 320 -36.25 -6.97 23.68
CA MET A 320 -37.57 -7.30 23.14
C MET A 320 -38.40 -8.01 24.20
N PHE A 321 -39.51 -7.42 24.63
CA PHE A 321 -40.38 -8.01 25.65
C PHE A 321 -41.54 -8.80 25.03
N ALA A 322 -42.02 -9.84 25.71
CA ALA A 322 -43.15 -10.70 25.32
C ALA A 322 -42.92 -11.57 24.06
N ALA A 323 -44.00 -12.18 23.56
CA ALA A 323 -43.98 -13.25 22.55
C ALA A 323 -44.05 -12.73 21.10
N ASN A 324 -43.72 -13.58 20.14
CA ASN A 324 -43.85 -13.36 18.69
C ASN A 324 -43.07 -12.14 18.16
N ASN A 325 -41.96 -11.77 18.79
CA ASN A 325 -41.11 -10.70 18.29
C ASN A 325 -40.15 -11.25 17.23
N ALA A 326 -39.94 -10.48 16.16
CA ALA A 326 -39.06 -10.86 15.06
C ALA A 326 -37.99 -9.78 14.82
N ILE A 327 -36.73 -10.21 14.69
CA ILE A 327 -35.62 -9.42 14.13
C ILE A 327 -35.30 -10.02 12.77
N ASN A 328 -35.31 -9.19 11.72
CA ASN A 328 -34.95 -9.59 10.36
C ASN A 328 -33.85 -8.66 9.83
N VAL A 329 -32.78 -9.24 9.31
CA VAL A 329 -31.69 -8.51 8.65
C VAL A 329 -31.53 -9.08 7.24
N ILE A 330 -31.92 -8.29 6.24
CA ILE A 330 -32.19 -8.79 4.89
C ILE A 330 -31.62 -7.87 3.80
N ASN A 331 -31.48 -8.41 2.59
CA ASN A 331 -31.06 -7.72 1.36
C ASN A 331 -29.82 -6.80 1.53
N GLY A 332 -28.79 -7.23 2.25
CA GLY A 332 -27.61 -6.39 2.47
C GLY A 332 -27.66 -5.52 3.73
N GLY A 333 -28.64 -5.74 4.62
CA GLY A 333 -28.74 -5.02 5.89
C GLY A 333 -27.57 -5.33 6.84
N GLU A 334 -27.06 -4.32 7.52
CA GLU A 334 -25.96 -4.43 8.50
C GLU A 334 -26.50 -4.08 9.89
N PHE A 335 -26.43 -5.01 10.84
CA PHE A 335 -26.87 -4.79 12.21
C PHE A 335 -25.78 -5.14 13.23
N THR A 336 -25.19 -4.10 13.81
CA THR A 336 -24.12 -4.23 14.81
C THR A 336 -24.60 -3.84 16.20
N VAL A 337 -24.25 -4.65 17.20
CA VAL A 337 -24.56 -4.43 18.62
C VAL A 337 -23.29 -4.58 19.44
N TYR A 338 -22.90 -3.53 20.16
CA TYR A 338 -21.80 -3.57 21.11
C TYR A 338 -22.28 -3.27 22.54
N ASN A 339 -22.07 -4.23 23.44
CA ASN A 339 -22.30 -4.06 24.87
C ASN A 339 -21.07 -4.49 25.69
N PRO A 340 -20.23 -3.54 26.15
CA PRO A 340 -19.10 -3.88 27.00
C PRO A 340 -19.52 -4.39 28.39
N GLY A 341 -20.76 -4.18 28.82
CA GLY A 341 -21.20 -4.58 30.15
C GLY A 341 -20.56 -3.78 31.28
N ASN A 342 -20.60 -4.32 32.49
CA ASN A 342 -20.08 -3.70 33.72
C ASN A 342 -18.66 -4.18 34.11
N GLY A 343 -17.94 -4.88 33.23
CA GLY A 343 -16.62 -5.46 33.51
C GLY A 343 -16.62 -6.80 34.26
N THR A 344 -17.79 -7.26 34.73
CA THR A 344 -17.94 -8.57 35.39
C THR A 344 -18.72 -9.53 34.48
N PRO A 345 -18.15 -10.69 34.10
CA PRO A 345 -18.87 -11.71 33.33
C PRO A 345 -20.21 -12.12 33.95
N ASN A 346 -21.18 -12.48 33.11
CA ASN A 346 -22.48 -12.95 33.55
C ASN A 346 -23.06 -14.00 32.58
N ASP A 347 -23.88 -14.92 33.11
CA ASP A 347 -24.51 -16.00 32.35
C ASP A 347 -25.86 -15.59 31.73
N GLY A 348 -26.30 -14.35 31.92
CA GLY A 348 -27.63 -13.91 31.47
C GLY A 348 -28.75 -14.32 32.43
N GLY A 349 -30.00 -14.28 31.96
CA GLY A 349 -31.19 -14.70 32.70
C GLY A 349 -31.81 -13.70 33.66
N SER A 350 -31.26 -12.50 33.76
CA SER A 350 -31.86 -11.37 34.47
C SER A 350 -31.93 -10.14 33.57
N ALA A 351 -32.73 -9.14 33.93
CA ALA A 351 -32.84 -7.90 33.18
C ALA A 351 -31.55 -7.03 33.18
N SER A 352 -30.49 -7.42 33.89
CA SER A 352 -29.27 -6.62 34.00
C SER A 352 -28.01 -7.48 34.12
N ASN A 353 -27.77 -8.31 33.10
CA ASN A 353 -26.67 -9.27 33.04
C ASN A 353 -25.81 -9.09 31.76
N ASN A 354 -25.56 -7.84 31.37
CA ASN A 354 -24.63 -7.45 30.30
C ASN A 354 -24.94 -8.00 28.90
N GLN A 355 -26.20 -8.36 28.62
CA GLN A 355 -26.52 -9.05 27.36
C GLN A 355 -26.37 -8.14 26.14
N GLY A 356 -25.96 -8.67 25.00
CA GLY A 356 -26.07 -7.93 23.73
C GLY A 356 -27.55 -7.67 23.43
N ILE A 357 -28.28 -8.74 23.13
CA ILE A 357 -29.72 -8.71 22.85
C ILE A 357 -30.43 -9.61 23.87
N SER A 358 -31.55 -9.13 24.41
CA SER A 358 -32.38 -9.87 25.37
C SER A 358 -33.82 -9.97 24.91
N TYR A 359 -34.35 -11.20 24.77
CA TYR A 359 -35.79 -11.44 24.70
C TYR A 359 -36.31 -11.70 26.11
N SER A 360 -36.74 -10.64 26.78
CA SER A 360 -37.25 -10.71 28.13
C SER A 360 -38.71 -11.19 28.14
N GLY A 361 -38.91 -12.51 28.15
CA GLY A 361 -40.22 -13.17 28.24
C GLY A 361 -40.85 -13.54 26.90
N GLY A 362 -41.96 -14.29 26.94
CA GLY A 362 -42.71 -14.74 25.75
C GLY A 362 -42.22 -16.04 25.12
N ILE A 363 -42.88 -16.47 24.04
CA ILE A 363 -42.57 -17.64 23.20
C ILE A 363 -42.58 -17.25 21.72
N ASN A 364 -42.09 -18.12 20.83
CA ASN A 364 -42.12 -17.93 19.37
C ASN A 364 -41.45 -16.65 18.88
N ASN A 365 -40.36 -16.23 19.53
CA ASN A 365 -39.54 -15.14 19.03
C ASN A 365 -38.65 -15.64 17.89
N SER A 366 -38.28 -14.78 16.95
CA SER A 366 -37.41 -15.14 15.82
C SER A 366 -36.30 -14.12 15.60
N PHE A 367 -35.18 -14.63 15.09
CA PHE A 367 -34.03 -13.86 14.63
C PHE A 367 -33.58 -14.45 13.29
N SER A 368 -33.61 -13.65 12.22
CA SER A 368 -33.21 -14.08 10.88
C SER A 368 -32.19 -13.15 10.25
N VAL A 369 -31.21 -13.75 9.56
CA VAL A 369 -30.26 -13.08 8.67
C VAL A 369 -30.33 -13.75 7.31
N GLU A 370 -30.72 -13.02 6.28
CA GLU A 370 -31.01 -13.60 4.97
C GLU A 370 -30.44 -12.77 3.83
N GLY A 371 -29.83 -13.43 2.85
CA GLY A 371 -29.34 -12.81 1.63
C GLY A 371 -27.88 -12.34 1.73
N ILE A 372 -27.23 -12.31 0.57
CA ILE A 372 -25.84 -11.87 0.43
C ILE A 372 -25.69 -10.42 0.90
N GLY A 373 -24.65 -10.17 1.69
CA GLY A 373 -24.35 -8.86 2.26
C GLY A 373 -25.09 -8.57 3.57
N SER A 374 -26.15 -9.31 3.89
CA SER A 374 -26.85 -9.17 5.17
C SER A 374 -25.95 -9.68 6.29
N SER A 375 -25.67 -8.82 7.27
CA SER A 375 -24.69 -9.10 8.31
C SER A 375 -25.17 -8.67 9.69
N VAL A 376 -24.91 -9.55 10.66
CA VAL A 376 -25.13 -9.29 12.07
C VAL A 376 -23.83 -9.49 12.83
N ASN A 377 -23.49 -8.52 13.66
CA ASN A 377 -22.36 -8.61 14.57
C ASN A 377 -22.79 -8.21 15.99
N ILE A 378 -22.76 -9.15 16.94
CA ILE A 378 -23.13 -8.91 18.33
C ILE A 378 -21.92 -9.19 19.21
N ILE A 379 -21.45 -8.18 19.92
CA ILE A 379 -20.32 -8.30 20.85
C ILE A 379 -20.80 -7.91 22.26
N ALA A 380 -20.71 -8.86 23.19
CA ALA A 380 -21.07 -8.70 24.61
C ALA A 380 -19.90 -9.09 25.52
N ASP A 381 -18.93 -8.19 25.75
CA ASP A 381 -17.64 -8.45 26.42
C ASP A 381 -17.74 -9.09 27.82
N ASN A 382 -18.90 -8.99 28.46
CA ASN A 382 -19.15 -9.41 29.84
C ASN A 382 -20.49 -10.14 30.02
N GLY A 383 -21.11 -10.64 28.95
CA GLY A 383 -22.38 -11.34 29.03
C GLY A 383 -22.64 -12.23 27.81
N PRO A 384 -23.84 -12.84 27.72
CA PRO A 384 -24.25 -13.54 26.51
C PRO A 384 -24.55 -12.55 25.39
N ALA A 385 -24.18 -12.93 24.16
CA ALA A 385 -24.54 -12.16 22.96
C ALA A 385 -26.06 -12.11 22.78
N LEU A 386 -26.73 -13.26 22.97
CA LEU A 386 -28.15 -13.42 22.71
C LEU A 386 -28.83 -14.23 23.82
N ASP A 387 -29.56 -13.53 24.69
CA ASP A 387 -30.29 -14.13 25.80
C ASP A 387 -31.79 -14.12 25.51
N MET A 388 -32.28 -15.25 25.04
CA MET A 388 -33.67 -15.44 24.69
C MET A 388 -34.52 -15.98 25.86
N GLY A 389 -33.97 -15.98 27.09
CA GLY A 389 -34.70 -16.35 28.29
C GLY A 389 -35.22 -17.79 28.28
N ASN A 390 -36.39 -18.02 28.88
CA ASN A 390 -37.03 -19.34 28.90
C ASN A 390 -37.96 -19.56 27.69
N SER A 391 -37.71 -18.86 26.58
CA SER A 391 -38.56 -18.91 25.39
C SER A 391 -38.19 -20.09 24.47
N SER A 392 -39.03 -20.31 23.44
CA SER A 392 -38.75 -21.25 22.36
C SER A 392 -38.54 -20.55 21.02
N PRO A 393 -37.35 -19.96 20.78
CA PRO A 393 -37.12 -19.12 19.62
C PRO A 393 -36.63 -19.89 18.39
N ASN A 394 -36.73 -19.23 17.24
CA ASN A 394 -36.10 -19.67 15.99
C ASN A 394 -34.94 -18.73 15.65
N LEU A 395 -33.78 -19.31 15.33
CA LEU A 395 -32.63 -18.59 14.81
C LEU A 395 -32.31 -19.12 13.41
N GLU A 396 -32.32 -18.23 12.42
CA GLU A 396 -32.11 -18.59 11.03
C GLU A 396 -31.00 -17.74 10.39
N VAL A 397 -30.07 -18.40 9.70
CA VAL A 397 -29.09 -17.72 8.82
C VAL A 397 -29.18 -18.42 7.46
N LYS A 398 -29.57 -17.67 6.43
CA LYS A 398 -29.93 -18.23 5.13
C LYS A 398 -29.29 -17.47 3.97
N ASP A 399 -29.11 -18.14 2.84
CA ASP A 399 -28.87 -17.55 1.53
C ASP A 399 -27.70 -16.54 1.49
N GLY A 400 -26.57 -16.90 2.10
CA GLY A 400 -25.38 -16.05 2.14
C GLY A 400 -25.36 -15.02 3.28
N GLY A 401 -26.25 -15.13 4.27
CA GLY A 401 -26.23 -14.29 5.47
C GLY A 401 -24.95 -14.48 6.30
N ILE A 402 -24.56 -13.42 7.02
CA ILE A 402 -23.39 -13.40 7.90
C ILE A 402 -23.83 -13.19 9.35
N PHE A 403 -23.40 -14.07 10.27
CA PHE A 403 -23.72 -13.89 11.69
C PHE A 403 -22.53 -14.14 12.62
N ARG A 404 -22.06 -13.06 13.24
CA ARG A 404 -21.03 -13.08 14.29
C ARG A 404 -21.66 -12.79 15.65
N ALA A 405 -21.33 -13.62 16.64
CA ALA A 405 -21.77 -13.43 18.01
C ALA A 405 -20.65 -13.79 18.99
N GLU A 406 -20.25 -12.82 19.78
CA GLU A 406 -19.19 -12.95 20.77
C GLU A 406 -19.72 -12.57 22.15
N GLY A 407 -19.38 -13.37 23.14
CA GLY A 407 -19.78 -13.12 24.52
C GLY A 407 -18.76 -13.65 25.51
N ARG A 408 -18.93 -13.29 26.79
CA ARG A 408 -18.11 -13.81 27.88
C ARG A 408 -18.97 -14.15 29.09
N THR A 409 -19.26 -15.43 29.23
CA THR A 409 -20.07 -15.93 30.35
C THR A 409 -19.23 -16.13 31.61
N ASN A 410 -19.90 -16.16 32.76
CA ASN A 410 -19.27 -16.34 34.06
C ASN A 410 -18.93 -17.81 34.33
N SER A 411 -19.89 -18.71 34.08
CA SER A 411 -19.72 -20.15 34.28
C SER A 411 -19.38 -20.88 32.98
N ALA A 412 -18.72 -22.03 33.09
CA ALA A 412 -18.41 -22.87 31.92
C ALA A 412 -19.68 -23.41 31.24
N THR A 413 -20.78 -23.54 32.00
CA THR A 413 -22.07 -24.00 31.50
C THR A 413 -22.91 -22.90 30.87
N GLY A 414 -22.60 -21.63 31.16
CA GLY A 414 -23.29 -20.48 30.56
C GLY A 414 -22.92 -20.33 29.09
N GLY A 415 -23.94 -20.15 28.25
CA GLY A 415 -23.83 -20.02 26.80
C GLY A 415 -23.93 -18.57 26.34
N ILE A 416 -23.27 -18.23 25.23
CA ILE A 416 -23.45 -16.92 24.58
C ILE A 416 -24.81 -16.81 23.88
N PHE A 417 -25.38 -17.96 23.51
CA PHE A 417 -26.78 -18.14 23.14
C PHE A 417 -27.49 -18.85 24.28
N ARG A 418 -28.47 -18.20 24.90
CA ARG A 418 -29.23 -18.75 26.02
C ARG A 418 -30.71 -18.82 25.67
N ALA A 419 -31.32 -20.01 25.76
CA ALA A 419 -32.74 -20.21 25.50
C ALA A 419 -33.28 -21.44 26.26
N ALA A 420 -34.60 -21.60 26.40
CA ALA A 420 -35.15 -22.88 26.87
C ALA A 420 -35.04 -23.93 25.76
N ILE A 421 -35.80 -23.79 24.67
CA ILE A 421 -35.75 -24.72 23.53
C ILE A 421 -35.58 -23.93 22.25
N ILE A 422 -34.44 -24.00 21.58
CA ILE A 422 -34.20 -23.25 20.35
C ILE A 422 -34.24 -24.16 19.12
N ASN A 423 -34.75 -23.63 18.01
CA ASN A 423 -34.53 -24.21 16.69
C ASN A 423 -33.55 -23.32 15.93
N VAL A 424 -32.38 -23.86 15.61
CA VAL A 424 -31.33 -23.19 14.87
C VAL A 424 -31.27 -23.80 13.47
N ASN A 425 -31.40 -22.97 12.45
CA ASN A 425 -31.31 -23.40 11.05
C ASN A 425 -30.30 -22.53 10.28
N PHE A 426 -29.19 -23.15 9.90
CA PHE A 426 -28.20 -22.55 9.03
C PHE A 426 -28.34 -23.18 7.64
N ASP A 427 -28.69 -22.38 6.65
CA ASP A 427 -28.91 -22.86 5.29
C ASP A 427 -28.08 -22.04 4.32
N ASN A 428 -26.97 -22.60 3.87
CA ASN A 428 -26.01 -21.90 3.01
C ASN A 428 -25.59 -20.51 3.55
N PRO A 429 -25.15 -20.38 4.82
CA PRO A 429 -24.63 -19.12 5.34
C PRO A 429 -23.34 -18.74 4.61
N LEU A 430 -23.03 -17.45 4.45
CA LEU A 430 -21.74 -17.05 3.90
C LEU A 430 -20.65 -17.14 4.96
N TYR A 431 -20.96 -16.70 6.18
CA TYR A 431 -20.04 -16.76 7.31
C TYR A 431 -20.77 -16.76 8.65
N MET A 432 -20.31 -17.58 9.58
CA MET A 432 -20.74 -17.56 10.97
C MET A 432 -19.54 -17.67 11.90
N ASN A 433 -19.54 -16.94 13.01
CA ASN A 433 -18.55 -17.08 14.06
C ASN A 433 -19.19 -16.85 15.43
N PHE A 434 -19.23 -17.90 16.24
CA PHE A 434 -19.83 -17.89 17.58
C PHE A 434 -18.76 -18.22 18.60
N GLN A 435 -18.51 -17.32 19.55
CA GLN A 435 -17.35 -17.38 20.41
C GLN A 435 -17.67 -17.01 21.85
N ASN A 436 -17.33 -17.91 22.77
CA ASN A 436 -17.36 -17.63 24.20
C ASN A 436 -15.94 -17.36 24.72
N ASN A 437 -15.66 -16.10 25.01
CA ASN A 437 -14.38 -15.57 25.49
C ASN A 437 -14.10 -15.85 26.98
N ARG A 438 -14.81 -16.81 27.57
CA ARG A 438 -14.57 -17.22 28.97
C ARG A 438 -13.21 -17.89 29.10
N SER A 439 -12.39 -17.40 30.05
CA SER A 439 -11.11 -18.03 30.40
C SER A 439 -11.30 -19.50 30.80
N GLY A 440 -10.54 -20.40 30.17
CA GLY A 440 -10.67 -21.86 30.35
C GLY A 440 -11.84 -22.50 29.61
N GLY A 441 -12.52 -21.74 28.75
CA GLY A 441 -13.65 -22.18 27.92
C GLY A 441 -15.01 -22.04 28.59
N GLY A 442 -16.05 -21.91 27.76
CA GLY A 442 -17.45 -21.88 28.14
C GLY A 442 -18.33 -22.27 26.95
N ASN A 443 -19.55 -22.76 27.24
CA ASN A 443 -20.45 -23.21 26.19
C ASN A 443 -20.77 -22.10 25.17
N ILE A 444 -20.99 -22.49 23.93
CA ILE A 444 -21.55 -21.58 22.92
C ILE A 444 -23.07 -21.45 23.15
N PHE A 445 -23.73 -22.58 23.46
CA PHE A 445 -25.17 -22.67 23.68
C PHE A 445 -25.49 -23.16 25.11
N ASP A 446 -26.41 -22.46 25.78
CA ASP A 446 -27.06 -22.87 27.02
C ASP A 446 -28.55 -23.07 26.74
N VAL A 447 -28.91 -24.30 26.37
CA VAL A 447 -30.22 -24.68 25.84
C VAL A 447 -30.67 -26.04 26.34
N SER A 448 -31.96 -26.21 26.57
CA SER A 448 -32.55 -27.43 27.13
C SER A 448 -32.69 -28.56 26.11
N ASN A 449 -32.88 -29.78 26.63
CA ASN A 449 -33.25 -30.94 25.82
C ASN A 449 -34.53 -30.67 25.02
N GLY A 450 -34.54 -31.06 23.74
CA GLY A 450 -35.58 -30.72 22.78
C GLY A 450 -35.19 -29.61 21.79
N SER A 451 -34.07 -28.92 22.03
CA SER A 451 -33.48 -27.98 21.07
C SER A 451 -32.94 -28.72 19.84
N SER A 452 -32.94 -28.05 18.70
CA SER A 452 -32.38 -28.56 17.45
C SER A 452 -31.46 -27.54 16.77
N LEU A 453 -30.37 -28.02 16.20
CA LEU A 453 -29.52 -27.28 15.28
C LEU A 453 -29.43 -28.09 14.00
N LYS A 454 -29.76 -27.47 12.87
CA LYS A 454 -29.57 -28.02 11.54
C LYS A 454 -28.73 -27.06 10.72
N ALA A 455 -27.71 -27.60 10.05
CA ALA A 455 -26.90 -26.88 9.10
C ALA A 455 -26.92 -27.62 7.76
N THR A 456 -27.15 -26.89 6.67
CA THR A 456 -27.17 -27.42 5.30
C THR A 456 -26.23 -26.58 4.43
N ASN A 457 -25.41 -27.24 3.62
CA ASN A 457 -24.35 -26.64 2.82
C ASN A 457 -23.51 -25.65 3.65
N SER A 458 -22.97 -26.09 4.79
CA SER A 458 -22.20 -25.25 5.70
C SER A 458 -20.86 -25.89 6.02
N ASP A 459 -19.82 -25.07 6.14
CA ASP A 459 -18.62 -25.48 6.86
C ASP A 459 -18.90 -25.66 8.35
N LEU A 460 -18.05 -26.45 9.00
CA LEU A 460 -18.03 -26.63 10.46
C LEU A 460 -16.58 -26.65 10.95
N SER A 461 -16.15 -25.55 11.55
CA SER A 461 -14.88 -25.46 12.27
C SER A 461 -15.14 -25.23 13.75
N VAL A 462 -14.46 -25.96 14.65
CA VAL A 462 -14.69 -25.87 16.10
C VAL A 462 -13.39 -25.86 16.91
N TRP A 463 -13.37 -25.10 18.01
CA TRP A 463 -12.23 -25.00 18.95
C TRP A 463 -12.67 -25.42 20.34
N LYS A 464 -11.90 -26.34 20.95
CA LYS A 464 -12.21 -26.90 22.27
C LYS A 464 -12.11 -25.85 23.37
N ASN A 465 -12.76 -26.16 24.49
CA ASN A 465 -12.69 -25.34 25.70
C ASN A 465 -11.23 -25.08 26.13
N GLY A 466 -10.87 -23.80 26.25
CA GLY A 466 -9.54 -23.35 26.69
C GLY A 466 -8.46 -23.30 25.59
N LYS A 467 -8.81 -23.62 24.34
CA LYS A 467 -7.94 -23.41 23.17
C LYS A 467 -7.78 -21.91 22.88
N ASP A 468 -6.62 -21.51 22.38
CA ASP A 468 -6.43 -20.18 21.81
C ASP A 468 -7.21 -20.08 20.50
N PHE A 469 -8.04 -19.05 20.36
CA PHE A 469 -8.88 -18.90 19.19
C PHE A 469 -8.12 -18.32 17.99
N ASP A 470 -6.91 -17.80 18.19
CA ASP A 470 -6.05 -17.35 17.09
C ASP A 470 -5.32 -18.53 16.41
N ASP A 471 -5.30 -19.71 17.04
CA ASP A 471 -4.78 -20.94 16.47
C ASP A 471 -5.77 -21.60 15.47
N GLU A 472 -5.28 -22.59 14.73
CA GLU A 472 -6.11 -23.47 13.89
C GLU A 472 -7.22 -24.20 14.70
N PRO A 473 -8.38 -24.49 14.08
CA PRO A 473 -9.46 -25.23 14.71
C PRO A 473 -9.04 -26.65 15.08
N ASP A 474 -9.64 -27.20 16.16
CA ASP A 474 -9.44 -28.61 16.53
C ASP A 474 -10.01 -29.56 15.48
N LEU A 475 -11.11 -29.17 14.85
CA LEU A 475 -11.76 -29.91 13.76
C LEU A 475 -12.27 -28.92 12.73
N ASP A 476 -12.04 -29.21 11.45
CA ASP A 476 -12.51 -28.44 10.30
C ASP A 476 -13.14 -29.39 9.28
N PHE A 477 -14.40 -29.15 8.94
CA PHE A 477 -15.15 -29.89 7.93
C PHE A 477 -15.69 -28.91 6.91
N ARG A 478 -15.53 -29.25 5.63
CA ARG A 478 -15.95 -28.40 4.51
C ARG A 478 -17.22 -28.91 3.85
N SER A 479 -18.13 -28.01 3.51
CA SER A 479 -19.32 -28.29 2.70
C SER A 479 -20.13 -29.51 3.18
N ILE A 480 -20.54 -29.50 4.45
CA ILE A 480 -21.18 -30.65 5.11
C ILE A 480 -22.57 -30.28 5.63
N ASP A 481 -23.50 -31.24 5.54
CA ASP A 481 -24.79 -31.16 6.22
C ASP A 481 -24.63 -31.83 7.57
N TYR A 482 -25.10 -31.20 8.64
CA TYR A 482 -25.03 -31.75 9.99
C TYR A 482 -26.17 -31.28 10.87
N SER A 483 -26.42 -32.03 11.93
CA SER A 483 -27.39 -31.64 12.95
C SER A 483 -26.89 -31.95 14.35
N PHE A 484 -27.34 -31.16 15.32
CA PHE A 484 -27.14 -31.43 16.73
C PHE A 484 -28.46 -31.30 17.49
N SER A 485 -28.56 -32.06 18.58
CA SER A 485 -29.70 -32.05 19.48
C SER A 485 -29.26 -32.29 20.93
N GLY A 486 -30.22 -32.35 21.85
CA GLY A 486 -29.96 -32.60 23.26
C GLY A 486 -29.62 -31.31 24.04
N LEU A 487 -29.26 -31.49 25.31
CA LEU A 487 -28.85 -30.39 26.19
C LEU A 487 -27.58 -29.74 25.64
N ASN A 488 -27.58 -28.42 25.44
CA ASN A 488 -26.44 -27.66 24.92
C ASN A 488 -25.87 -28.23 23.60
N PHE A 489 -26.72 -28.87 22.79
CA PHE A 489 -26.31 -29.55 21.56
C PHE A 489 -25.23 -30.62 21.77
N ASN A 490 -25.33 -31.37 22.87
CA ASN A 490 -24.39 -32.43 23.22
C ASN A 490 -24.51 -33.72 22.40
N THR A 491 -25.52 -33.84 21.53
CA THR A 491 -25.76 -35.03 20.73
C THR A 491 -25.62 -34.70 19.24
N LEU A 492 -24.62 -35.30 18.59
CA LEU A 492 -24.47 -35.26 17.12
C LEU A 492 -25.58 -36.10 16.47
N GLY A 493 -26.26 -35.52 15.49
CA GLY A 493 -27.35 -36.14 14.72
C GLY A 493 -26.90 -36.63 13.36
N GLU A 494 -27.77 -36.46 12.36
CA GLU A 494 -27.49 -36.82 10.96
C GLU A 494 -26.39 -35.93 10.36
N THR A 495 -25.61 -36.53 9.47
CA THR A 495 -24.61 -35.83 8.66
C THR A 495 -24.56 -36.39 7.23
N SER A 496 -24.21 -35.55 6.24
CA SER A 496 -23.95 -36.00 4.87
C SER A 496 -22.62 -36.75 4.70
N ALA A 497 -21.70 -36.68 5.67
CA ALA A 497 -20.40 -37.37 5.62
C ALA A 497 -20.11 -38.15 6.92
N PRO A 498 -20.87 -39.23 7.22
CA PRO A 498 -20.74 -39.99 8.47
C PRO A 498 -19.38 -40.66 8.67
N ASP A 499 -18.62 -40.89 7.60
CA ASP A 499 -17.26 -41.43 7.69
C ASP A 499 -16.25 -40.38 8.20
N GLN A 500 -16.56 -39.08 8.06
CA GLN A 500 -15.71 -37.97 8.50
C GLN A 500 -16.20 -37.34 9.82
N LEU A 501 -17.51 -37.06 9.91
CA LEU A 501 -18.15 -36.46 11.08
C LEU A 501 -18.97 -37.51 11.83
N ASN A 502 -18.38 -38.09 12.88
CA ASN A 502 -19.05 -39.07 13.74
C ASN A 502 -18.59 -38.90 15.20
N THR A 503 -19.17 -39.67 16.12
CA THR A 503 -18.87 -39.56 17.56
C THR A 503 -17.49 -40.03 17.96
N GLU A 504 -16.79 -40.82 17.13
CA GLU A 504 -15.39 -41.20 17.38
C GLU A 504 -14.45 -40.01 17.14
N VAL A 505 -14.72 -39.22 16.09
CA VAL A 505 -13.94 -38.02 15.73
C VAL A 505 -14.37 -36.81 16.56
N PHE A 506 -15.67 -36.51 16.60
CA PHE A 506 -16.21 -35.30 17.23
C PHE A 506 -16.34 -35.40 18.75
N GLY A 507 -16.43 -36.63 19.27
CA GLY A 507 -16.68 -36.94 20.67
C GLY A 507 -18.16 -37.12 21.02
N THR A 508 -18.41 -37.67 22.21
CA THR A 508 -19.76 -38.01 22.70
C THR A 508 -20.47 -36.88 23.44
N THR A 509 -19.79 -35.74 23.64
CA THR A 509 -20.33 -34.57 24.35
C THR A 509 -20.78 -33.45 23.41
N GLY A 510 -20.71 -33.67 22.08
CA GLY A 510 -21.16 -32.72 21.06
C GLY A 510 -20.56 -31.32 21.24
N LEU A 511 -21.38 -30.29 20.98
CA LEU A 511 -20.93 -28.89 21.02
C LEU A 511 -20.55 -28.38 22.43
N ALA A 512 -20.94 -29.08 23.49
CA ALA A 512 -20.58 -28.69 24.87
C ALA A 512 -19.07 -28.80 25.17
N ALA A 513 -18.29 -29.47 24.30
CA ALA A 513 -16.83 -29.53 24.41
C ALA A 513 -16.10 -28.33 23.80
N TYR A 514 -16.83 -27.43 23.12
CA TYR A 514 -16.26 -26.37 22.29
C TYR A 514 -16.74 -24.99 22.75
N SER A 515 -15.82 -24.02 22.68
CA SER A 515 -16.08 -22.61 23.03
C SER A 515 -16.16 -21.70 21.81
N ARG A 516 -15.79 -22.20 20.63
CA ARG A 516 -15.95 -21.50 19.36
C ARG A 516 -16.48 -22.44 18.28
N LEU A 517 -17.44 -21.95 17.50
CA LEU A 517 -17.97 -22.58 16.30
C LEU A 517 -17.93 -21.55 15.17
N SER A 518 -17.40 -21.95 14.03
CA SER A 518 -17.33 -21.12 12.84
C SER A 518 -17.81 -21.90 11.62
N SER A 519 -18.35 -21.17 10.65
CA SER A 519 -18.59 -21.62 9.29
C SER A 519 -18.09 -20.52 8.37
N ASN A 520 -17.30 -20.84 7.36
CA ASN A 520 -16.82 -19.85 6.41
C ASN A 520 -17.02 -20.37 5.00
N ASN A 521 -18.18 -20.14 4.40
CA ASN A 521 -18.46 -20.55 3.02
C ASN A 521 -17.96 -19.52 1.99
N ALA A 522 -17.19 -18.51 2.41
CA ALA A 522 -16.57 -17.57 1.51
C ALA A 522 -15.44 -18.28 0.73
N ARG A 523 -15.70 -18.55 -0.55
CA ARG A 523 -14.89 -19.34 -1.47
C ARG A 523 -14.60 -18.51 -2.71
N TRP A 524 -13.61 -17.65 -2.61
CA TRP A 524 -12.95 -17.05 -3.76
C TRP A 524 -11.53 -16.71 -3.36
N ALA A 525 -10.71 -16.39 -4.35
CA ALA A 525 -9.30 -16.10 -4.15
C ALA A 525 -9.10 -14.63 -4.53
N ILE A 526 -8.25 -13.95 -3.77
CA ILE A 526 -7.95 -12.53 -3.96
C ILE A 526 -6.44 -12.42 -4.16
N ALA A 527 -6.00 -12.19 -5.38
CA ALA A 527 -4.60 -11.85 -5.66
C ALA A 527 -4.38 -10.38 -5.31
N ASP A 528 -3.80 -10.13 -4.14
CA ASP A 528 -3.66 -8.81 -3.53
C ASP A 528 -2.22 -8.27 -3.57
N GLU A 529 -1.24 -9.09 -3.93
CA GLU A 529 0.14 -8.65 -4.09
C GLU A 529 0.84 -9.32 -5.28
N LEU A 530 1.62 -8.53 -6.01
CA LEU A 530 2.57 -8.97 -7.03
C LEU A 530 3.87 -8.21 -6.79
N ARG A 531 4.96 -8.92 -6.51
CA ARG A 531 6.27 -8.30 -6.30
C ARG A 531 6.82 -7.81 -7.62
N ILE A 532 7.39 -6.61 -7.58
CA ILE A 532 8.07 -6.01 -8.73
C ILE A 532 9.39 -6.79 -8.92
N PRO A 533 9.54 -7.57 -10.01
CA PRO A 533 10.76 -8.30 -10.26
C PRO A 533 11.85 -7.35 -10.79
N THR A 534 13.08 -7.80 -10.72
CA THR A 534 14.23 -7.18 -11.36
C THR A 534 14.78 -8.07 -12.47
N ASN A 535 15.64 -7.53 -13.33
CA ASN A 535 16.36 -8.33 -14.33
C ASN A 535 17.46 -9.24 -13.74
N ALA A 536 17.58 -9.29 -12.40
CA ALA A 536 18.39 -10.26 -11.67
C ALA A 536 17.56 -11.49 -11.22
N ASP A 537 16.25 -11.50 -11.45
CA ASP A 537 15.34 -12.52 -10.94
C ASP A 537 15.01 -13.61 -11.96
N LYS A 538 15.16 -14.87 -11.54
CA LYS A 538 14.59 -16.06 -12.19
C LYS A 538 13.27 -16.49 -11.55
N LYS A 539 12.74 -15.69 -10.63
CA LYS A 539 11.54 -16.02 -9.87
C LYS A 539 10.57 -14.84 -9.83
N ILE A 540 9.28 -15.14 -9.86
CA ILE A 540 8.21 -14.15 -9.66
C ILE A 540 7.41 -14.56 -8.42
N TYR A 541 7.16 -13.59 -7.57
CA TYR A 541 6.43 -13.77 -6.32
C TYR A 541 5.14 -12.94 -6.30
N GLY A 542 4.11 -13.49 -5.69
CA GLY A 542 2.90 -12.75 -5.33
C GLY A 542 2.21 -13.38 -4.13
N HIS A 543 1.13 -12.76 -3.69
CA HIS A 543 0.33 -13.21 -2.56
C HIS A 543 -1.13 -13.39 -2.96
N VAL A 544 -1.78 -14.38 -2.33
CA VAL A 544 -3.20 -14.62 -2.46
C VAL A 544 -3.83 -14.70 -1.07
N SER A 545 -4.88 -13.92 -0.88
CA SER A 545 -5.75 -13.92 0.29
C SER A 545 -7.04 -14.68 0.03
N ILE A 546 -7.59 -15.28 1.09
CA ILE A 546 -8.89 -15.94 1.15
C ILE A 546 -9.81 -15.16 2.08
N PRO A 547 -11.06 -14.88 1.69
CA PRO A 547 -12.04 -14.19 2.52
C PRO A 547 -12.43 -14.96 3.79
N VAL A 548 -12.75 -14.20 4.83
CA VAL A 548 -13.35 -14.67 6.10
C VAL A 548 -14.67 -13.93 6.27
N GLY A 549 -15.72 -14.39 5.58
CA GLY A 549 -16.92 -13.61 5.32
C GLY A 549 -16.69 -12.54 4.25
N VAL A 550 -17.22 -11.32 4.43
CA VAL A 550 -17.05 -10.20 3.48
C VAL A 550 -16.10 -9.10 3.94
N GLU A 551 -15.81 -9.01 5.25
CA GLU A 551 -15.08 -7.88 5.84
C GLU A 551 -13.63 -8.21 6.25
N GLY A 552 -13.19 -9.45 6.06
CA GLY A 552 -11.84 -9.88 6.44
C GLY A 552 -11.24 -10.87 5.46
N THR A 553 -9.92 -11.00 5.51
CA THR A 553 -9.16 -11.97 4.74
C THR A 553 -8.10 -12.64 5.60
N ARG A 554 -7.61 -13.79 5.15
CA ARG A 554 -6.40 -14.44 5.65
C ARG A 554 -5.53 -14.84 4.47
N SER A 555 -4.24 -15.04 4.71
CA SER A 555 -3.36 -15.66 3.72
C SER A 555 -3.89 -17.05 3.32
N ALA A 556 -3.79 -17.36 2.02
CA ALA A 556 -4.10 -18.68 1.51
C ALA A 556 -3.19 -19.74 2.14
N TRP A 557 -3.74 -20.92 2.42
CA TRP A 557 -3.01 -22.07 2.90
C TRP A 557 -2.22 -22.76 1.78
N ASN A 558 -1.49 -23.80 2.16
CA ASN A 558 -0.70 -24.57 1.21
C ASN A 558 -1.62 -25.23 0.19
N ASP A 559 -1.32 -25.00 -1.09
CA ASP A 559 -2.09 -25.45 -2.24
C ASP A 559 -3.56 -25.02 -2.25
N GLU A 560 -3.98 -24.02 -1.48
CA GLU A 560 -5.38 -23.59 -1.40
C GLU A 560 -5.82 -22.81 -2.65
N ALA A 561 -4.93 -21.99 -3.22
CA ALA A 561 -5.19 -21.21 -4.42
C ALA A 561 -4.11 -21.40 -5.49
N ILE A 562 -4.49 -21.12 -6.73
CA ILE A 562 -3.65 -21.14 -7.93
C ILE A 562 -3.66 -19.75 -8.54
N ALA A 563 -2.48 -19.19 -8.80
CA ALA A 563 -2.30 -17.96 -9.54
C ALA A 563 -1.70 -18.26 -10.92
N THR A 564 -2.24 -17.64 -11.96
CA THR A 564 -1.67 -17.61 -13.31
C THR A 564 -1.01 -16.25 -13.53
N VAL A 565 0.28 -16.26 -13.84
CA VAL A 565 1.07 -15.06 -14.14
C VAL A 565 1.30 -15.00 -15.64
N GLU A 566 0.91 -13.89 -16.26
CA GLU A 566 1.24 -13.55 -17.65
C GLU A 566 2.48 -12.65 -17.67
N ILE A 567 3.44 -13.03 -18.50
CA ILE A 567 4.66 -12.28 -18.79
C ILE A 567 4.61 -11.83 -20.25
N VAL A 568 4.84 -10.53 -20.48
CA VAL A 568 4.91 -9.93 -21.82
C VAL A 568 6.29 -9.31 -22.00
N LYS A 569 7.11 -9.92 -22.86
CA LYS A 569 8.47 -9.46 -23.18
C LYS A 569 8.46 -8.15 -23.98
N PRO A 570 9.57 -7.38 -24.03
CA PRO A 570 9.66 -6.14 -24.80
C PRO A 570 9.36 -6.30 -26.30
N ASN A 571 9.62 -7.49 -26.86
CA ASN A 571 9.31 -7.82 -28.26
C ASN A 571 7.81 -8.14 -28.50
N GLY A 572 7.00 -8.19 -27.46
CA GLY A 572 5.57 -8.50 -27.49
C GLY A 572 5.22 -9.97 -27.26
N ASP A 573 6.20 -10.86 -27.10
CA ASP A 573 5.95 -12.29 -26.82
C ASP A 573 5.30 -12.48 -25.46
N LYS A 574 4.32 -13.40 -25.42
CA LYS A 574 3.54 -13.69 -24.22
C LYS A 574 3.79 -15.11 -23.72
N GLN A 575 3.94 -15.25 -22.40
CA GLN A 575 4.06 -16.53 -21.73
C GLN A 575 3.20 -16.54 -20.46
N GLU A 576 2.60 -17.68 -20.13
CA GLU A 576 1.81 -17.86 -18.91
C GLU A 576 2.41 -18.97 -18.05
N TYR A 577 2.43 -18.74 -16.75
CA TYR A 577 2.92 -19.67 -15.74
C TYR A 577 1.88 -19.82 -14.64
N THR A 578 1.76 -21.01 -14.06
CA THR A 578 0.88 -21.25 -12.91
C THR A 578 1.70 -21.64 -11.69
N ALA A 579 1.30 -21.12 -10.54
CA ALA A 579 1.90 -21.47 -9.26
C ALA A 579 0.79 -21.62 -8.19
N LYS A 580 1.04 -22.52 -7.24
CA LYS A 580 0.18 -22.72 -6.08
C LYS A 580 0.68 -21.91 -4.90
N THR A 581 -0.23 -21.54 -4.02
CA THR A 581 0.09 -20.85 -2.77
C THR A 581 0.80 -21.78 -1.78
N VAL A 582 1.73 -21.24 -1.01
CA VAL A 582 2.41 -21.88 0.11
C VAL A 582 1.89 -21.23 1.39
N GLY A 583 1.29 -22.04 2.26
CA GLY A 583 0.67 -21.57 3.50
C GLY A 583 1.66 -21.43 4.65
N HIS A 584 1.21 -20.78 5.72
CA HIS A 584 1.87 -20.78 7.02
C HIS A 584 1.25 -21.89 7.88
N SER A 585 2.08 -22.83 8.36
CA SER A 585 1.69 -23.89 9.30
C SER A 585 2.79 -24.04 10.38
N GLN A 586 2.53 -24.80 11.44
CA GLN A 586 3.57 -25.11 12.42
C GLN A 586 4.78 -25.85 11.82
N GLU A 587 4.60 -26.52 10.67
CA GLU A 587 5.63 -27.31 9.99
C GLU A 587 6.34 -26.54 8.85
N SER A 588 5.73 -25.46 8.33
CA SER A 588 6.29 -24.61 7.27
C SER A 588 5.95 -23.15 7.54
N THR A 589 6.96 -22.30 7.71
CA THR A 589 6.75 -20.89 8.03
C THR A 589 6.28 -20.05 6.83
N GLY A 590 6.10 -20.67 5.65
CA GLY A 590 5.75 -20.01 4.39
C GLY A 590 6.98 -19.74 3.52
N LEU A 591 6.86 -18.81 2.56
CA LEU A 591 7.99 -18.41 1.70
C LEU A 591 8.66 -17.15 2.26
N SER A 592 9.98 -17.12 2.21
CA SER A 592 10.79 -15.91 2.43
C SER A 592 11.18 -15.34 1.07
N ILE A 593 10.94 -14.05 0.88
CA ILE A 593 11.28 -13.34 -0.35
C ILE A 593 12.42 -12.39 -0.01
N TYR A 594 13.57 -12.54 -0.66
CA TYR A 594 14.72 -11.62 -0.58
C TYR A 594 15.15 -11.25 0.86
N GLY A 595 15.19 -12.23 1.76
CA GLY A 595 15.62 -12.05 3.15
C GLY A 595 14.56 -11.48 4.10
N GLU A 596 13.31 -11.32 3.65
CA GLU A 596 12.16 -11.04 4.52
C GLU A 596 11.83 -12.25 5.42
N GLU A 597 11.12 -11.98 6.52
CA GLU A 597 10.55 -13.07 7.34
C GLU A 597 9.58 -13.92 6.51
N PRO A 598 9.60 -15.26 6.66
CA PRO A 598 8.68 -16.13 5.95
C PRO A 598 7.20 -15.79 6.24
N ARG A 599 6.36 -15.81 5.20
CA ARG A 599 4.90 -15.62 5.34
C ARG A 599 4.10 -16.57 4.45
N GLY A 600 2.91 -16.92 4.91
CA GLY A 600 1.96 -17.76 4.17
C GLY A 600 1.22 -16.99 3.07
N GLY A 601 0.52 -17.71 2.20
CA GLY A 601 -0.29 -17.16 1.10
C GLY A 601 0.53 -16.76 -0.13
N LEU A 602 1.86 -16.93 -0.09
CA LEU A 602 2.74 -16.59 -1.20
C LEU A 602 2.77 -17.69 -2.25
N PHE A 603 2.94 -17.31 -3.52
CA PHE A 603 3.28 -18.24 -4.59
C PHE A 603 4.62 -17.85 -5.23
N GLU A 604 5.32 -18.84 -5.77
CA GLU A 604 6.58 -18.68 -6.50
C GLU A 604 6.44 -19.29 -7.90
N VAL A 605 6.69 -18.49 -8.93
CA VAL A 605 6.87 -18.97 -10.30
C VAL A 605 8.37 -19.04 -10.59
N GLN A 606 8.87 -20.23 -10.93
CA GLN A 606 10.25 -20.43 -11.37
C GLN A 606 10.37 -20.25 -12.89
N LEU A 607 11.38 -19.50 -13.32
CA LEU A 607 11.76 -19.29 -14.71
C LEU A 607 13.11 -19.96 -15.01
N ASP A 608 13.35 -20.29 -16.28
CA ASP A 608 14.63 -20.88 -16.73
C ASP A 608 15.76 -19.84 -16.74
N GLU A 609 15.44 -18.61 -17.19
CA GLU A 609 16.38 -17.49 -17.35
C GLU A 609 15.88 -16.24 -16.62
N PRO A 610 16.80 -15.30 -16.28
CA PRO A 610 16.41 -14.07 -15.63
C PRO A 610 15.53 -13.21 -16.54
N LEU A 611 14.67 -12.41 -15.92
CA LEU A 611 13.77 -11.53 -16.66
C LEU A 611 14.53 -10.44 -17.44
N GLU A 612 14.04 -10.10 -18.63
CA GLU A 612 14.58 -8.99 -19.42
C GLU A 612 14.01 -7.66 -18.90
N ALA A 613 14.84 -6.61 -18.82
CA ALA A 613 14.37 -5.27 -18.46
C ALA A 613 13.28 -4.78 -19.43
N GLY A 614 12.24 -4.13 -18.91
CA GLY A 614 11.07 -3.69 -19.69
C GLY A 614 10.01 -4.78 -19.93
N THR A 615 10.25 -6.00 -19.45
CA THR A 615 9.22 -7.05 -19.40
C THR A 615 8.07 -6.64 -18.48
N LYS A 616 6.84 -6.89 -18.90
CA LYS A 616 5.63 -6.62 -18.09
C LYS A 616 5.10 -7.91 -17.49
N VAL A 617 4.80 -7.88 -16.20
CA VAL A 617 4.31 -9.03 -15.43
C VAL A 617 2.97 -8.66 -14.80
N ARG A 618 1.98 -9.55 -14.92
CA ARG A 618 0.71 -9.39 -14.21
C ARG A 618 0.14 -10.75 -13.81
N ILE A 619 -0.66 -10.77 -12.76
CA ILE A 619 -1.51 -11.92 -12.46
C ILE A 619 -2.70 -11.84 -13.42
N SER A 620 -2.84 -12.80 -14.33
CA SER A 620 -3.92 -12.84 -15.33
C SER A 620 -5.15 -13.61 -14.85
N LYS A 621 -4.95 -14.54 -13.91
CA LYS A 621 -6.02 -15.35 -13.31
C LYS A 621 -5.64 -15.73 -11.88
N VAL A 622 -6.63 -15.83 -11.00
CA VAL A 622 -6.50 -16.49 -9.69
C VAL A 622 -7.75 -17.31 -9.42
N GLU A 623 -7.60 -18.49 -8.81
CA GLU A 623 -8.70 -19.39 -8.50
C GLU A 623 -8.38 -20.26 -7.28
N LEU A 624 -9.41 -20.85 -6.66
CA LEU A 624 -9.21 -21.87 -5.63
C LEU A 624 -8.80 -23.19 -6.28
N SER A 625 -7.85 -23.92 -5.69
CA SER A 625 -7.43 -25.23 -6.18
C SER A 625 -8.56 -26.27 -6.19
N SER A 626 -9.56 -26.10 -5.32
CA SER A 626 -10.76 -26.94 -5.28
C SER A 626 -11.70 -26.73 -6.49
N GLY A 627 -11.56 -25.59 -7.20
CA GLY A 627 -12.49 -25.15 -8.23
C GLY A 627 -13.81 -24.57 -7.69
N GLU A 628 -13.93 -24.43 -6.36
CA GLU A 628 -15.10 -23.84 -5.73
C GLU A 628 -15.15 -22.32 -5.96
N LEU A 629 -16.36 -21.80 -6.15
CA LEU A 629 -16.65 -20.36 -6.18
C LEU A 629 -18.00 -20.14 -5.52
N THR A 630 -18.05 -19.28 -4.50
CA THR A 630 -19.33 -18.92 -3.86
C THR A 630 -20.23 -18.23 -4.89
N THR A 631 -21.46 -18.72 -5.03
CA THR A 631 -22.46 -18.11 -5.92
C THR A 631 -22.62 -16.61 -5.64
N GLY A 632 -22.53 -15.78 -6.68
CA GLY A 632 -22.64 -14.32 -6.58
C GLY A 632 -21.31 -13.60 -6.31
N PHE A 633 -20.20 -14.33 -6.21
CA PHE A 633 -18.85 -13.77 -6.07
C PHE A 633 -17.95 -14.20 -7.22
N ASP A 634 -16.89 -13.42 -7.45
CA ASP A 634 -15.83 -13.69 -8.42
C ASP A 634 -14.47 -13.75 -7.70
N HIS A 635 -13.53 -14.50 -8.26
CA HIS A 635 -12.12 -14.35 -7.90
C HIS A 635 -11.64 -12.94 -8.27
N GLN A 636 -10.81 -12.34 -7.41
CA GLN A 636 -10.43 -10.94 -7.53
C GLN A 636 -8.92 -10.81 -7.78
N ILE A 637 -8.56 -9.92 -8.69
CA ILE A 637 -7.17 -9.52 -8.91
C ILE A 637 -7.11 -8.02 -8.60
N LEU A 638 -6.48 -7.70 -7.47
CA LEU A 638 -6.34 -6.33 -6.98
C LEU A 638 -4.96 -5.74 -7.32
N THR A 639 -4.10 -6.53 -7.98
CA THR A 639 -2.76 -6.12 -8.41
C THR A 639 -2.79 -5.49 -9.79
N GLU A 640 -1.86 -4.58 -10.03
CA GLU A 640 -1.64 -3.98 -11.34
C GLU A 640 -0.56 -4.73 -12.13
N THR A 641 -0.40 -4.37 -13.41
CA THR A 641 0.75 -4.83 -14.19
C THR A 641 1.99 -4.11 -13.70
N VAL A 642 3.03 -4.87 -13.37
CA VAL A 642 4.34 -4.33 -12.98
C VAL A 642 5.34 -4.49 -14.12
N GLU A 643 6.36 -3.63 -14.15
CA GLU A 643 7.45 -3.68 -15.12
C GLU A 643 8.75 -4.08 -14.41
N VAL A 644 9.53 -4.95 -15.06
CA VAL A 644 10.78 -5.48 -14.52
C VAL A 644 11.81 -4.36 -14.39
N PHE A 645 12.29 -4.12 -13.17
CA PHE A 645 13.25 -3.07 -12.88
C PHE A 645 14.68 -3.49 -13.33
N PRO A 646 15.40 -2.66 -14.10
CA PRO A 646 16.78 -2.94 -14.47
C PRO A 646 17.73 -2.66 -13.29
N ILE A 647 18.10 -3.73 -12.56
CA ILE A 647 19.03 -3.68 -11.42
C ILE A 647 20.44 -4.17 -11.77
N VAL A 648 20.60 -5.04 -12.77
CA VAL A 648 21.93 -5.55 -13.15
C VAL A 648 22.79 -4.38 -13.63
N PRO A 649 23.98 -4.14 -13.03
CA PRO A 649 24.81 -2.99 -13.38
C PRO A 649 25.40 -3.12 -14.79
N PRO A 650 25.93 -2.04 -15.39
CA PRO A 650 26.60 -2.10 -16.68
C PRO A 650 27.72 -3.14 -16.71
N LYS A 651 27.99 -3.71 -17.87
CA LYS A 651 29.18 -4.56 -18.05
C LYS A 651 30.45 -3.74 -17.75
N PRO A 652 31.42 -4.27 -16.98
CA PRO A 652 32.65 -3.54 -16.63
C PRO A 652 33.42 -3.00 -17.86
N ALA A 653 34.10 -1.87 -17.68
CA ALA A 653 34.83 -1.20 -18.74
C ALA A 653 35.99 -2.07 -19.28
N THR A 654 36.29 -1.93 -20.57
CA THR A 654 37.42 -2.59 -21.23
C THR A 654 38.56 -1.61 -21.48
N PHE A 655 39.80 -2.10 -21.42
CA PHE A 655 41.03 -1.32 -21.58
C PHE A 655 41.97 -2.01 -22.57
N ALA A 656 42.85 -1.23 -23.20
CA ALA A 656 43.85 -1.77 -24.14
C ALA A 656 44.91 -2.65 -23.47
N SER A 657 45.16 -2.43 -22.18
CA SER A 657 46.08 -3.18 -21.33
C SER A 657 45.50 -3.24 -19.91
N SER A 658 45.70 -4.36 -19.21
CA SER A 658 45.40 -4.50 -17.77
C SER A 658 46.50 -3.94 -16.88
N VAL A 659 47.61 -3.48 -17.47
CA VAL A 659 48.78 -2.95 -16.76
C VAL A 659 49.11 -1.53 -17.26
N ILE A 660 49.31 -0.60 -16.34
CA ILE A 660 49.73 0.79 -16.59
C ILE A 660 51.11 1.07 -15.97
N THR A 661 51.77 2.15 -16.37
CA THR A 661 53.12 2.48 -15.85
C THR A 661 53.04 3.45 -14.66
N ARG A 662 54.07 3.48 -13.83
CA ARG A 662 54.15 4.45 -12.71
C ARG A 662 54.15 5.92 -13.13
N ASN A 663 54.45 6.19 -14.40
CA ASN A 663 54.49 7.55 -14.95
C ASN A 663 53.20 7.92 -15.69
N SER A 664 52.25 6.99 -15.84
CA SER A 664 51.02 7.21 -16.61
C SER A 664 50.20 8.35 -16.00
N GLN A 665 49.96 9.38 -16.81
CA GLN A 665 49.24 10.59 -16.39
C GLN A 665 47.73 10.46 -16.61
N LYS A 666 47.28 9.46 -17.37
CA LYS A 666 45.87 9.19 -17.62
C LYS A 666 45.67 7.72 -17.98
N VAL A 667 44.42 7.27 -17.92
CA VAL A 667 43.99 5.99 -18.49
C VAL A 667 42.78 6.18 -19.37
N GLU A 668 42.67 5.39 -20.44
CA GLU A 668 41.56 5.43 -21.41
C GLU A 668 40.85 4.08 -21.44
N GLY A 669 39.52 4.09 -21.28
CA GLY A 669 38.68 2.90 -21.27
C GLY A 669 37.47 3.04 -22.19
N VAL A 670 36.78 1.91 -22.41
CA VAL A 670 35.57 1.83 -23.22
C VAL A 670 34.46 1.10 -22.47
N SER A 671 33.28 1.70 -22.39
CA SER A 671 32.03 1.11 -21.92
C SER A 671 31.19 0.65 -23.12
N GLU A 672 30.56 -0.52 -23.05
CA GLU A 672 29.58 -0.94 -24.07
C GLU A 672 28.28 -0.12 -24.01
N ASN A 673 28.00 0.50 -22.85
CA ASN A 673 26.88 1.42 -22.68
C ASN A 673 27.42 2.87 -22.58
N PRO A 674 27.13 3.75 -23.55
CA PRO A 674 27.56 5.15 -23.48
C PRO A 674 26.80 5.95 -22.42
N ASP A 675 25.63 5.49 -21.96
CA ASP A 675 24.84 6.16 -20.92
C ASP A 675 25.19 5.66 -19.51
N VAL A 676 26.45 5.89 -19.12
CA VAL A 676 26.97 5.54 -17.79
C VAL A 676 27.76 6.69 -17.18
N SER A 677 27.92 6.70 -15.86
CA SER A 677 28.93 7.51 -15.19
C SER A 677 30.14 6.67 -14.80
N VAL A 678 31.33 7.25 -14.91
CA VAL A 678 32.61 6.59 -14.59
C VAL A 678 33.15 7.12 -13.27
N THR A 679 33.52 6.22 -12.37
CA THR A 679 34.28 6.55 -11.16
C THR A 679 35.46 5.59 -11.01
N ALA A 680 36.48 5.96 -10.25
CA ALA A 680 37.62 5.09 -10.02
C ALA A 680 38.18 5.21 -8.61
N THR A 681 38.91 4.17 -8.20
CA THR A 681 39.68 4.16 -6.95
C THR A 681 41.14 3.80 -7.22
N HIS A 682 42.03 4.33 -6.38
CA HIS A 682 43.44 3.98 -6.28
C HIS A 682 43.67 3.28 -4.94
N ASN A 683 44.01 1.99 -4.94
CA ASN A 683 44.14 1.17 -3.73
C ASN A 683 42.92 1.30 -2.79
N GLY A 684 41.72 1.35 -3.36
CA GLY A 684 40.46 1.53 -2.65
C GLY A 684 40.12 2.97 -2.22
N GLN A 685 40.99 3.95 -2.45
CA GLN A 685 40.71 5.38 -2.21
C GLN A 685 40.14 6.03 -3.46
N LYS A 686 39.09 6.86 -3.33
CA LYS A 686 38.44 7.51 -4.49
C LYS A 686 39.38 8.45 -5.25
N ILE A 687 39.32 8.38 -6.57
CA ILE A 687 39.92 9.32 -7.52
C ILE A 687 38.88 10.37 -7.90
N ASP A 688 39.31 11.60 -8.16
CA ASP A 688 38.44 12.64 -8.71
C ASP A 688 38.09 12.32 -10.17
N THR A 689 36.81 12.07 -10.44
CA THR A 689 36.28 11.76 -11.77
C THR A 689 35.11 12.66 -12.15
N GLU A 690 34.93 13.81 -11.50
CA GLU A 690 33.76 14.69 -11.74
C GLU A 690 33.64 15.17 -13.19
N ASN A 691 34.77 15.30 -13.89
CA ASN A 691 34.83 15.78 -15.28
C ASN A 691 34.98 14.65 -16.31
N VAL A 692 34.83 13.38 -15.91
CA VAL A 692 34.94 12.25 -16.85
C VAL A 692 33.62 12.11 -17.62
N GLU A 693 33.67 12.40 -18.91
CA GLU A 693 32.57 12.20 -19.84
C GLU A 693 32.79 10.94 -20.68
N VAL A 694 31.69 10.23 -20.96
CA VAL A 694 31.67 9.07 -21.86
C VAL A 694 31.13 9.53 -23.21
N ASP A 695 31.88 9.32 -24.27
CA ASP A 695 31.46 9.73 -25.61
C ASP A 695 30.41 8.79 -26.24
N GLU A 696 29.94 9.14 -27.44
CA GLU A 696 28.92 8.39 -28.20
C GLU A 696 29.33 6.93 -28.49
N ASN A 697 30.63 6.66 -28.53
CA ASN A 697 31.21 5.34 -28.78
C ASN A 697 31.59 4.62 -27.48
N GLY A 698 31.23 5.19 -26.33
CA GLY A 698 31.53 4.62 -25.02
C GLY A 698 32.94 4.88 -24.51
N LYS A 699 33.74 5.71 -25.20
CA LYS A 699 35.14 5.99 -24.79
C LYS A 699 35.18 7.07 -23.72
N PHE A 700 36.06 6.89 -22.73
CA PHE A 700 36.31 7.86 -21.66
C PHE A 700 37.80 7.91 -21.28
N SER A 701 38.21 8.96 -20.56
CA SER A 701 39.56 9.10 -20.03
C SER A 701 39.53 9.58 -18.58
N ILE A 702 40.35 8.95 -17.72
CA ILE A 702 40.51 9.30 -16.31
C ILE A 702 41.89 9.93 -16.14
N ASP A 703 41.93 11.11 -15.54
CA ASP A 703 43.16 11.82 -15.21
C ASP A 703 43.81 11.21 -13.95
N LEU A 704 45.08 10.84 -14.06
CA LEU A 704 45.90 10.29 -12.97
C LEU A 704 47.05 11.23 -12.59
N SER A 705 47.16 12.41 -13.22
CA SER A 705 48.31 13.33 -13.07
C SER A 705 48.54 13.85 -11.65
N THR A 706 47.50 13.84 -10.81
CA THR A 706 47.59 14.24 -9.40
C THR A 706 47.93 13.09 -8.46
N ILE A 707 48.04 11.87 -8.97
CA ILE A 707 48.26 10.64 -8.20
C ILE A 707 49.70 10.16 -8.39
N GLN A 708 50.38 9.86 -7.30
CA GLN A 708 51.69 9.23 -7.35
C GLN A 708 51.52 7.71 -7.37
N LEU A 709 51.75 7.10 -8.52
CA LEU A 709 51.64 5.65 -8.72
C LEU A 709 52.93 4.93 -8.28
N ALA A 710 52.78 3.84 -7.55
CA ALA A 710 53.83 2.90 -7.15
C ALA A 710 53.59 1.53 -7.78
N GLU A 711 54.64 0.71 -7.86
CA GLU A 711 54.52 -0.69 -8.29
C GLU A 711 53.51 -1.45 -7.42
N ASP A 712 52.71 -2.30 -8.05
CA ASP A 712 51.59 -3.07 -7.45
C ASP A 712 50.38 -2.23 -7.01
N ASP A 713 50.35 -0.92 -7.29
CA ASP A 713 49.14 -0.13 -7.09
C ASP A 713 48.00 -0.60 -8.01
N GLU A 714 46.78 -0.55 -7.51
CA GLU A 714 45.56 -0.91 -8.24
C GLU A 714 44.72 0.33 -8.54
N ILE A 715 44.34 0.50 -9.81
CA ILE A 715 43.32 1.42 -10.25
C ILE A 715 42.07 0.62 -10.62
N GLN A 716 41.00 0.72 -9.82
CA GLN A 716 39.74 0.03 -10.10
C GLN A 716 38.73 1.02 -10.69
N VAL A 717 38.17 0.69 -11.85
CA VAL A 717 37.28 1.58 -12.63
C VAL A 717 35.86 1.03 -12.65
N PHE A 718 34.94 1.83 -12.14
CA PHE A 718 33.54 1.50 -11.91
C PHE A 718 32.63 2.22 -12.90
N LEU A 719 31.67 1.50 -13.45
CA LEU A 719 30.59 2.07 -14.25
C LEU A 719 29.27 2.01 -13.48
N ARG A 720 28.48 3.08 -13.56
CA ARG A 720 27.12 3.15 -13.01
C ARG A 720 26.11 3.50 -14.10
N ASP A 721 25.00 2.79 -14.12
CA ASP A 721 23.87 3.12 -14.99
C ASP A 721 23.07 4.35 -14.49
N LYS A 722 22.04 4.71 -15.25
CA LYS A 722 21.13 5.81 -14.93
C LYS A 722 19.68 5.35 -14.72
N ASN A 723 19.50 4.11 -14.25
CA ASN A 723 18.19 3.49 -14.08
C ASN A 723 17.44 3.93 -12.81
N GLY A 724 18.06 4.77 -12.00
CA GLY A 724 17.46 5.35 -10.80
C GLY A 724 17.41 4.42 -9.59
N PHE A 725 16.65 4.85 -8.59
CA PHE A 725 16.61 4.21 -7.29
C PHE A 725 15.62 3.05 -7.24
N ALA A 726 16.12 1.82 -7.10
CA ALA A 726 15.30 0.61 -7.01
C ALA A 726 14.31 0.65 -5.84
N LYS A 727 14.71 1.25 -4.71
CA LYS A 727 13.83 1.42 -3.55
C LYS A 727 12.66 2.35 -3.85
N ALA A 728 12.86 3.40 -4.65
CA ALA A 728 11.78 4.30 -5.07
C ALA A 728 10.83 3.60 -6.06
N ALA A 729 11.34 2.61 -6.81
CA ALA A 729 10.55 1.74 -7.67
C ALA A 729 9.84 0.59 -6.91
N GLY A 730 9.94 0.52 -5.58
CA GLY A 730 9.26 -0.49 -4.75
C GLY A 730 10.00 -1.82 -4.59
N ILE A 731 11.26 -1.92 -5.04
CA ILE A 731 12.11 -3.09 -4.79
C ILE A 731 12.50 -3.14 -3.31
N VAL A 732 12.28 -4.28 -2.66
CA VAL A 732 12.68 -4.51 -1.27
C VAL A 732 14.10 -5.04 -1.21
N ASN A 733 14.89 -4.55 -0.25
CA ASN A 733 16.29 -4.92 -0.04
C ASN A 733 17.18 -4.81 -1.31
N PRO A 734 17.18 -3.66 -2.03
CA PRO A 734 18.07 -3.49 -3.17
C PRO A 734 19.55 -3.57 -2.75
N PRO A 735 20.46 -3.90 -3.67
CA PRO A 735 21.88 -4.03 -3.36
C PRO A 735 22.45 -2.66 -2.98
N LEU A 736 23.45 -2.63 -2.09
CA LEU A 736 24.09 -1.38 -1.64
C LEU A 736 24.80 -0.60 -2.77
N THR A 737 24.99 -1.24 -3.92
CA THR A 737 25.53 -0.63 -5.13
C THR A 737 24.50 0.24 -5.88
N ASN A 738 23.20 0.14 -5.57
CA ASN A 738 22.16 0.97 -6.18
C ASN A 738 21.84 2.22 -5.34
N ASP A 739 21.78 3.38 -5.99
CA ASP A 739 21.38 4.65 -5.39
C ASP A 739 20.43 5.44 -6.31
N GLU A 740 20.25 6.73 -6.04
CA GLU A 740 19.36 7.61 -6.82
C GLU A 740 19.72 7.74 -8.30
N GLN A 741 20.97 7.47 -8.68
CA GLN A 741 21.39 7.52 -10.07
C GLN A 741 21.16 6.18 -10.75
N GLY A 742 21.50 5.07 -10.09
CA GLY A 742 21.46 3.75 -10.72
C GLY A 742 22.33 2.74 -9.99
N ASN A 743 22.54 1.57 -10.58
CA ASN A 743 23.42 0.54 -10.00
C ASN A 743 24.86 0.65 -10.52
N ILE A 744 25.83 0.57 -9.61
CA ILE A 744 27.27 0.60 -9.93
C ILE A 744 27.86 -0.81 -9.91
N ASN A 745 28.91 -1.05 -10.69
CA ASN A 745 29.71 -2.26 -10.52
C ASN A 745 30.17 -2.39 -9.05
N PRO A 746 30.11 -3.59 -8.44
CA PRO A 746 30.68 -3.79 -7.13
C PRO A 746 32.21 -3.85 -7.19
N ALA A 747 32.89 -3.58 -6.07
CA ALA A 747 34.35 -3.67 -5.98
C ALA A 747 34.87 -5.12 -6.00
N GLN A 748 33.99 -6.08 -5.69
CA GLN A 748 34.22 -7.52 -5.71
C GLN A 748 32.94 -8.18 -6.24
N PRO A 749 32.97 -9.42 -6.78
CA PRO A 749 31.76 -10.08 -7.26
C PRO A 749 30.67 -10.10 -6.19
N LEU A 750 29.45 -9.69 -6.56
CA LEU A 750 28.31 -9.58 -5.65
C LEU A 750 27.15 -10.44 -6.15
N ASP A 751 26.80 -11.47 -5.40
CA ASP A 751 25.58 -12.24 -5.65
C ASP A 751 24.36 -11.41 -5.25
N PHE A 752 23.43 -11.24 -6.19
CA PHE A 752 22.16 -10.58 -5.95
C PHE A 752 21.04 -11.36 -6.62
N HIS A 753 20.15 -11.91 -5.80
CA HIS A 753 19.08 -12.81 -6.23
C HIS A 753 19.63 -14.02 -6.99
N ASP A 754 19.35 -14.14 -8.30
CA ASP A 754 19.73 -15.29 -9.12
C ASP A 754 20.90 -15.00 -10.08
N VAL A 755 21.56 -13.83 -9.96
CA VAL A 755 22.71 -13.44 -10.79
C VAL A 755 23.88 -12.93 -9.95
N THR A 756 25.09 -13.03 -10.48
CA THR A 756 26.30 -12.45 -9.87
C THR A 756 26.71 -11.21 -10.65
N PHE A 757 26.77 -10.06 -9.98
CA PHE A 757 27.31 -8.84 -10.57
C PHE A 757 28.83 -8.95 -10.67
N ALA A 758 29.35 -8.77 -11.89
CA ALA A 758 30.80 -8.74 -12.13
C ALA A 758 31.44 -7.54 -11.44
N GLU A 759 32.64 -7.73 -10.89
CA GLU A 759 33.41 -6.65 -10.28
C GLU A 759 33.86 -5.61 -11.30
N ALA A 760 34.10 -4.39 -10.81
CA ALA A 760 34.71 -3.32 -11.57
C ALA A 760 36.13 -3.70 -12.04
N THR A 761 36.50 -3.26 -13.25
CA THR A 761 37.77 -3.61 -13.89
C THR A 761 38.95 -3.05 -13.11
N VAL A 762 39.94 -3.90 -12.83
CA VAL A 762 41.16 -3.54 -12.11
C VAL A 762 42.33 -3.43 -13.09
N LEU A 763 43.10 -2.35 -12.96
CA LEU A 763 44.37 -2.13 -13.65
C LEU A 763 45.49 -2.11 -12.63
N THR A 764 46.61 -2.76 -12.92
CA THR A 764 47.77 -2.80 -12.02
C THR A 764 48.90 -1.91 -12.52
N VAL A 765 49.64 -1.28 -11.61
CA VAL A 765 50.82 -0.48 -11.95
C VAL A 765 52.06 -1.36 -11.99
N GLY A 766 52.67 -1.49 -13.17
CA GLY A 766 53.90 -2.26 -13.39
C GLY A 766 55.16 -1.39 -13.48
N ASN A 767 56.31 -1.98 -13.17
CA ASN A 767 57.63 -1.32 -13.27
C ASN A 767 58.24 -1.47 -14.66
N PHE A 768 57.93 -0.53 -15.55
CA PHE A 768 58.41 -0.53 -16.94
C PHE A 768 59.08 0.79 -17.36
N ASP A 769 60.02 1.31 -16.54
CA ASP A 769 60.83 2.47 -16.91
C ASP A 769 61.52 2.30 -18.29
N PRO A 770 61.75 3.37 -19.06
CA PRO A 770 62.53 3.28 -20.30
C PRO A 770 63.90 2.64 -20.07
N VAL A 771 64.29 1.70 -20.93
CA VAL A 771 65.61 1.06 -20.85
C VAL A 771 66.64 1.94 -21.54
N ALA A 772 67.77 2.21 -20.87
CA ALA A 772 68.82 3.02 -21.46
C ALA A 772 69.49 2.29 -22.65
N PRO A 773 69.94 3.01 -23.70
CA PRO A 773 70.73 2.41 -24.77
C PRO A 773 72.06 1.85 -24.24
N VAL A 774 72.44 0.64 -24.63
CA VAL A 774 73.73 0.02 -24.30
C VAL A 774 74.65 -0.04 -25.51
N ASP A 775 75.96 -0.23 -25.28
CA ASP A 775 76.97 -0.21 -26.32
C ASP A 775 76.76 -1.40 -27.29
N PRO A 776 76.60 -1.17 -28.60
CA PRO A 776 76.36 -2.25 -29.55
C PRO A 776 77.58 -3.16 -29.76
N ILE A 777 78.78 -2.79 -29.32
CA ILE A 777 79.99 -3.65 -29.32
C ILE A 777 80.24 -4.26 -27.95
N ASP A 778 79.79 -3.60 -26.88
CA ASP A 778 79.96 -4.03 -25.49
C ASP A 778 78.63 -3.94 -24.69
N PRO A 779 77.68 -4.87 -24.94
CA PRO A 779 76.30 -4.76 -24.46
C PRO A 779 76.10 -4.67 -22.93
N GLU A 780 77.16 -4.88 -22.13
CA GLU A 780 77.11 -4.76 -20.68
C GLU A 780 77.18 -3.30 -20.19
N ASN A 781 77.55 -2.35 -21.05
CA ASN A 781 77.76 -0.95 -20.69
C ASN A 781 76.73 -0.02 -21.35
N GLU A 782 76.09 0.85 -20.56
CA GLU A 782 75.20 1.91 -21.05
C GLU A 782 75.98 3.00 -21.80
N VAL A 783 75.37 3.57 -22.84
CA VAL A 783 75.95 4.63 -23.66
C VAL A 783 74.92 5.71 -24.01
N LEU A 784 75.41 6.90 -24.36
CA LEU A 784 74.59 7.99 -24.87
C LEU A 784 74.90 8.21 -26.35
N PRO A 785 74.05 7.76 -27.29
CA PRO A 785 74.26 8.01 -28.71
C PRO A 785 74.01 9.48 -29.10
N GLU A 786 74.77 10.02 -30.07
CA GLU A 786 74.70 11.44 -30.49
C GLU A 786 73.33 11.88 -31.05
N ASN A 787 72.59 10.98 -31.68
CA ASN A 787 71.45 11.28 -32.56
C ASN A 787 70.16 10.57 -32.11
N GLN A 788 69.83 10.68 -30.81
CA GLN A 788 68.67 10.00 -30.21
C GLN A 788 67.36 10.23 -30.99
N PRO A 789 66.59 9.16 -31.29
CA PRO A 789 65.28 9.31 -31.92
C PRO A 789 64.25 9.86 -30.90
N GLU A 790 63.14 10.39 -31.40
CA GLU A 790 61.96 10.62 -30.56
C GLU A 790 61.23 9.28 -30.41
N LEU A 791 61.01 8.83 -29.17
CA LEU A 791 60.33 7.58 -28.82
C LEU A 791 59.06 7.88 -28.00
N PRO A 792 57.99 7.08 -28.11
CA PRO A 792 56.82 7.22 -27.24
C PRO A 792 57.17 7.02 -25.76
N GLU A 793 56.56 7.80 -24.86
CA GLU A 793 56.85 7.77 -23.42
C GLU A 793 56.31 6.50 -22.71
N GLU A 794 55.28 5.84 -23.27
CA GLU A 794 54.59 4.70 -22.64
C GLU A 794 54.60 3.46 -23.55
N GLN A 795 55.79 2.96 -23.91
CA GLN A 795 55.92 1.74 -24.73
C GLN A 795 55.62 0.43 -23.96
N GLY A 796 55.58 0.47 -22.63
CA GLY A 796 55.29 -0.69 -21.78
C GLY A 796 56.44 -1.70 -21.67
N ALA A 797 56.09 -2.97 -21.43
CA ALA A 797 57.05 -4.04 -21.21
C ALA A 797 57.79 -4.50 -22.48
N LEU A 798 57.23 -4.23 -23.67
CA LEU A 798 57.84 -4.50 -24.98
C LEU A 798 58.14 -3.16 -25.67
N SER A 799 59.40 -2.74 -25.70
CA SER A 799 59.82 -1.40 -26.12
C SER A 799 60.90 -1.39 -27.18
N ILE A 800 60.93 -0.34 -28.00
CA ILE A 800 62.13 0.09 -28.73
C ILE A 800 62.84 1.12 -27.88
N ASP A 801 64.08 0.85 -27.50
CA ASP A 801 64.85 1.68 -26.57
C ASP A 801 65.76 2.67 -27.31
N PHE A 802 66.22 2.31 -28.51
CA PHE A 802 67.06 3.16 -29.34
C PHE A 802 67.02 2.76 -30.82
N ILE A 803 67.19 3.74 -31.71
CA ILE A 803 67.36 3.54 -33.16
C ILE A 803 68.35 4.57 -33.69
N SER A 804 69.41 4.12 -34.38
CA SER A 804 70.34 5.01 -35.08
C SER A 804 69.67 5.77 -36.23
N ARG A 805 69.92 7.09 -36.32
CA ARG A 805 69.61 7.89 -37.52
C ARG A 805 70.74 7.74 -38.54
N PHE A 806 70.45 7.27 -39.74
CA PHE A 806 71.47 7.07 -40.78
C PHE A 806 71.89 8.39 -41.44
N ASN A 807 73.17 8.74 -41.32
CA ASN A 807 73.75 9.92 -41.95
C ASN A 807 74.73 9.52 -43.05
N PHE A 808 74.42 9.81 -44.32
CA PHE A 808 75.28 9.48 -45.46
C PHE A 808 76.36 10.52 -45.76
N GLY A 809 76.39 11.63 -45.01
CA GLY A 809 77.37 12.70 -45.16
C GLY A 809 77.37 13.37 -46.54
N LYS A 810 78.44 14.10 -46.86
CA LYS A 810 78.61 14.77 -48.15
C LYS A 810 79.21 13.82 -49.18
N GLN A 811 78.45 13.54 -50.23
CA GLN A 811 78.82 12.58 -51.27
C GLN A 811 79.03 13.24 -52.64
N ASN A 812 79.90 12.64 -53.46
CA ASN A 812 80.06 13.05 -54.86
C ASN A 812 78.98 12.42 -55.72
N ILE A 813 78.34 13.22 -56.57
CA ILE A 813 77.33 12.75 -57.54
C ILE A 813 77.94 11.74 -58.52
N SER A 814 77.27 10.61 -58.71
CA SER A 814 77.61 9.57 -59.68
C SER A 814 76.58 9.50 -60.82
N VAL A 815 77.07 9.32 -62.05
CA VAL A 815 76.24 9.04 -63.25
C VAL A 815 76.07 7.54 -63.52
N LYS A 816 76.59 6.69 -62.64
CA LYS A 816 76.45 5.23 -62.62
C LYS A 816 75.84 4.80 -61.28
N ASP A 817 75.35 3.58 -61.20
CA ASP A 817 74.98 2.92 -59.94
C ASP A 817 76.04 3.16 -58.88
N LYS A 818 75.61 3.64 -57.71
CA LYS A 818 76.51 3.97 -56.61
C LYS A 818 75.83 3.69 -55.27
N THR A 819 76.53 2.99 -54.39
CA THR A 819 76.17 2.88 -52.98
C THR A 819 76.98 3.91 -52.18
N TYR A 820 76.28 4.72 -51.39
CA TYR A 820 76.86 5.64 -50.40
C TYR A 820 76.65 5.04 -49.01
N TYR A 821 77.69 4.96 -48.19
CA TYR A 821 77.57 4.35 -46.87
C TYR A 821 77.28 5.39 -45.79
N ALA A 822 76.43 5.02 -44.83
CA ALA A 822 76.16 5.85 -43.67
C ALA A 822 77.39 5.88 -42.76
N GLN A 823 77.62 7.02 -42.13
CA GLN A 823 78.61 7.16 -41.08
C GLN A 823 78.25 6.24 -39.91
N PRO A 824 79.26 5.68 -39.22
CA PRO A 824 79.05 4.98 -37.96
C PRO A 824 78.32 5.83 -36.91
N GLN A 825 77.64 5.16 -35.97
CA GLN A 825 77.00 5.79 -34.82
C GLN A 825 78.07 6.35 -33.88
N ARG A 826 78.04 7.64 -33.60
CA ARG A 826 78.92 8.27 -32.59
C ARG A 826 78.22 8.32 -31.22
N LEU A 827 79.02 8.32 -30.17
CA LEU A 827 78.57 8.47 -28.79
C LEU A 827 78.83 9.90 -28.28
N LEU A 828 78.15 10.30 -27.21
CA LEU A 828 78.38 11.53 -26.47
C LEU A 828 79.23 11.23 -25.23
N ASN A 829 80.08 12.19 -24.85
CA ASN A 829 80.73 12.23 -23.55
C ASN A 829 79.70 12.64 -22.47
N GLU A 830 80.05 12.46 -21.20
CA GLU A 830 79.19 12.87 -20.06
C GLU A 830 78.79 14.35 -20.08
N ASP A 831 79.60 15.22 -20.71
CA ASP A 831 79.33 16.65 -20.86
C ASP A 831 78.44 17.00 -22.08
N GLY A 832 77.95 15.98 -22.81
CA GLY A 832 77.10 16.13 -23.99
C GLY A 832 77.84 16.45 -25.29
N THR A 833 79.18 16.52 -25.29
CA THR A 833 79.98 16.70 -26.52
C THR A 833 80.19 15.38 -27.26
N VAL A 834 80.40 15.42 -28.58
CA VAL A 834 80.61 14.22 -29.40
C VAL A 834 81.95 13.56 -29.04
N ASN A 835 81.92 12.24 -28.80
CA ASN A 835 83.11 11.43 -28.62
C ASN A 835 83.73 11.07 -29.98
N GLU A 836 84.75 11.83 -30.38
CA GLU A 836 85.44 11.67 -31.68
C GLU A 836 86.35 10.42 -31.76
N ILE A 837 86.45 9.62 -30.69
CA ILE A 837 87.34 8.43 -30.62
C ILE A 837 86.53 7.13 -30.74
N GLN A 838 85.24 7.16 -30.38
CA GLN A 838 84.42 5.97 -30.22
C GLN A 838 83.27 5.94 -31.23
N GLU A 839 83.53 5.37 -32.40
CA GLU A 839 82.52 5.04 -33.39
C GLU A 839 81.93 3.64 -33.13
N ARG A 840 80.65 3.45 -33.44
CA ARG A 840 79.88 2.21 -33.26
C ARG A 840 79.10 1.84 -34.52
N PRO A 841 78.82 0.55 -34.75
CA PRO A 841 77.80 0.12 -35.71
C PRO A 841 76.50 0.90 -35.51
N ASN A 842 75.80 1.22 -36.60
CA ASN A 842 74.42 1.68 -36.48
C ASN A 842 73.57 0.54 -35.92
N PHE A 843 72.65 0.82 -35.00
CA PHE A 843 71.90 -0.23 -34.30
C PHE A 843 70.50 0.19 -33.88
N ILE A 844 69.72 -0.82 -33.52
CA ILE A 844 68.41 -0.73 -32.88
C ILE A 844 68.48 -1.53 -31.58
N GLN A 845 67.90 -1.02 -30.50
CA GLN A 845 67.77 -1.75 -29.25
C GLN A 845 66.30 -1.98 -28.92
N ILE A 846 65.97 -3.20 -28.53
CA ILE A 846 64.62 -3.66 -28.19
C ILE A 846 64.66 -4.37 -26.84
N SER A 847 63.68 -4.13 -25.99
CA SER A 847 63.50 -4.83 -24.73
C SER A 847 62.15 -5.54 -24.67
N ASP A 848 62.16 -6.85 -24.45
CA ASP A 848 60.96 -7.60 -24.04
C ASP A 848 61.08 -8.03 -22.58
N ARG A 849 60.41 -7.27 -21.70
CA ARG A 849 60.36 -7.45 -20.24
C ARG A 849 59.03 -8.03 -19.77
N ARG A 850 58.17 -8.50 -20.68
CA ARG A 850 56.90 -9.14 -20.32
C ARG A 850 57.15 -10.39 -19.45
N PRO A 851 56.32 -10.68 -18.45
CA PRO A 851 56.42 -11.93 -17.68
C PRO A 851 56.09 -13.14 -18.57
N ASP A 852 56.58 -14.33 -18.19
CA ASP A 852 56.51 -15.54 -19.02
C ASP A 852 55.09 -15.91 -19.48
N ASN A 853 54.06 -15.57 -18.71
CA ASN A 853 52.64 -15.84 -18.98
C ASN A 853 51.97 -14.84 -19.96
N GLU A 854 52.64 -13.74 -20.32
CA GLU A 854 52.11 -12.70 -21.22
C GLU A 854 52.88 -12.62 -22.55
N ARG A 855 53.88 -13.49 -22.76
CA ARG A 855 54.71 -13.49 -23.97
C ARG A 855 54.06 -14.29 -25.10
N SER A 856 53.70 -13.59 -26.17
CA SER A 856 53.19 -14.16 -27.43
C SER A 856 54.19 -14.05 -28.61
N GLY A 857 55.43 -13.63 -28.35
CA GLY A 857 56.40 -13.25 -29.38
C GLY A 857 56.23 -11.81 -29.86
N TRP A 858 57.13 -11.35 -30.74
CA TRP A 858 57.12 -9.98 -31.26
C TRP A 858 57.80 -9.87 -32.64
N GLN A 859 57.49 -8.80 -33.36
CA GLN A 859 58.06 -8.52 -34.68
C GLN A 859 58.55 -7.08 -34.77
N LEU A 860 59.79 -6.89 -35.25
CA LEU A 860 60.32 -5.58 -35.63
C LEU A 860 60.21 -5.41 -37.15
N SER A 861 59.62 -4.31 -37.57
CA SER A 861 59.53 -3.93 -38.98
C SER A 861 59.88 -2.47 -39.22
N VAL A 862 60.29 -2.16 -40.46
CA VAL A 862 60.62 -0.80 -40.90
C VAL A 862 59.94 -0.47 -42.21
N THR A 863 59.49 0.77 -42.35
CA THR A 863 58.97 1.35 -43.59
C THR A 863 59.69 2.66 -43.86
N GLN A 864 60.25 2.83 -45.06
CA GLN A 864 60.73 4.14 -45.50
C GLN A 864 59.55 4.96 -46.02
N ASN A 865 59.26 6.12 -45.42
CA ASN A 865 58.12 6.95 -45.79
C ASN A 865 58.49 7.88 -46.95
N GLY A 866 58.16 7.47 -48.18
CA GLY A 866 58.53 8.18 -49.40
C GLY A 866 59.99 7.97 -49.81
N GLN A 867 60.39 8.55 -50.93
CA GLN A 867 61.76 8.51 -51.41
C GLN A 867 62.61 9.60 -50.75
N PHE A 868 63.94 9.43 -50.70
CA PHE A 868 64.87 10.51 -50.39
C PHE A 868 64.57 11.71 -51.28
N SER A 869 64.21 12.83 -50.68
CA SER A 869 63.82 14.05 -51.39
C SER A 869 64.59 15.25 -50.86
N ASN A 870 64.83 16.23 -51.73
CA ASN A 870 65.38 17.51 -51.33
C ASN A 870 64.25 18.51 -51.00
N GLN A 871 64.60 19.67 -50.44
CA GLN A 871 63.63 20.72 -50.08
C GLN A 871 62.79 21.25 -51.26
N ASN A 872 63.21 21.00 -52.51
CA ASN A 872 62.49 21.38 -53.72
C ASN A 872 61.56 20.25 -54.24
N GLY A 873 61.46 19.13 -53.53
CA GLY A 873 60.67 17.97 -53.93
C GLY A 873 61.30 17.09 -55.01
N HIS A 874 62.58 17.29 -55.34
CA HIS A 874 63.28 16.37 -56.25
C HIS A 874 63.62 15.08 -55.51
N GLU A 875 63.17 13.94 -56.02
CA GLU A 875 63.37 12.63 -55.40
C GLU A 875 64.55 11.86 -56.01
N LEU A 876 65.23 11.05 -55.19
CA LEU A 876 66.17 10.05 -55.65
C LEU A 876 65.42 8.79 -56.14
N ILE A 877 64.64 8.94 -57.22
CA ILE A 877 63.76 7.85 -57.71
C ILE A 877 64.57 6.56 -57.94
N GLY A 878 64.06 5.47 -57.34
CA GLY A 878 64.65 4.14 -57.39
C GLY A 878 65.74 3.86 -56.35
N SER A 879 66.12 4.81 -55.49
CA SER A 879 67.06 4.52 -54.41
C SER A 879 66.44 3.66 -53.30
N GLU A 880 67.25 2.79 -52.71
CA GLU A 880 66.88 1.90 -51.61
C GLU A 880 67.95 1.93 -50.52
N ILE A 881 67.54 1.74 -49.26
CA ILE A 881 68.47 1.55 -48.14
C ILE A 881 68.81 0.06 -48.06
N GLN A 882 70.09 -0.25 -47.88
CA GLN A 882 70.64 -1.58 -47.75
C GLN A 882 71.20 -1.74 -46.34
N LEU A 883 70.64 -2.67 -45.57
CA LEU A 883 71.12 -3.06 -44.25
C LEU A 883 71.93 -4.35 -44.42
N LEU A 884 73.24 -4.28 -44.16
CA LEU A 884 74.21 -5.35 -44.37
C LEU A 884 74.91 -5.69 -43.06
N ASN A 885 75.59 -6.84 -43.01
CA ASN A 885 76.33 -7.33 -41.83
C ASN A 885 75.48 -7.32 -40.55
N GLN A 886 74.24 -7.79 -40.67
CA GLN A 886 73.25 -7.80 -39.61
C GLN A 886 73.65 -8.78 -38.51
N GLU A 887 73.72 -8.31 -37.26
CA GLU A 887 74.03 -9.14 -36.10
C GLU A 887 73.10 -8.81 -34.93
N LEU A 888 72.81 -9.82 -34.11
CA LEU A 888 72.04 -9.70 -32.88
C LEU A 888 72.95 -10.00 -31.70
N VAL A 889 73.00 -9.08 -30.73
CA VAL A 889 73.80 -9.25 -29.51
C VAL A 889 72.99 -8.88 -28.28
N THR A 890 73.32 -9.51 -27.16
CA THR A 890 72.72 -9.25 -25.85
C THR A 890 73.76 -9.50 -24.75
N ALA A 891 73.67 -8.79 -23.63
CA ALA A 891 74.43 -9.08 -22.43
C ALA A 891 73.76 -10.14 -21.54
N GLN A 892 72.46 -10.39 -21.73
CA GLN A 892 71.64 -11.16 -20.77
C GLN A 892 71.59 -12.66 -21.07
N GLY A 893 72.14 -13.10 -22.21
CA GLY A 893 71.99 -14.46 -22.70
C GLY A 893 70.55 -14.78 -23.15
N GLY A 894 70.27 -16.05 -23.47
CA GLY A 894 68.94 -16.48 -23.94
C GLY A 894 68.88 -16.77 -25.44
N THR A 895 67.67 -17.07 -25.93
CA THR A 895 67.45 -17.43 -27.33
C THR A 895 67.26 -16.17 -28.17
N ALA A 896 68.12 -15.95 -29.16
CA ALA A 896 68.05 -14.79 -30.04
C ALA A 896 66.77 -14.76 -30.89
N PRO A 897 66.21 -13.57 -31.16
CA PRO A 897 65.17 -13.43 -32.17
C PRO A 897 65.75 -13.80 -33.55
N ALA A 898 64.89 -14.22 -34.47
CA ALA A 898 65.31 -14.62 -35.81
C ALA A 898 65.43 -13.42 -36.75
N LEU A 899 66.54 -13.34 -37.50
CA LEU A 899 66.66 -12.46 -38.66
C LEU A 899 65.78 -12.97 -39.78
N LYS A 900 65.03 -12.08 -40.45
CA LYS A 900 64.17 -12.52 -41.54
C LYS A 900 64.91 -12.82 -42.85
N GLU A 901 66.01 -12.13 -43.10
CA GLU A 901 66.96 -12.41 -44.20
C GLU A 901 68.38 -12.22 -43.67
N GLU A 902 69.20 -13.28 -43.64
CA GLU A 902 70.54 -13.24 -43.03
C GLU A 902 71.55 -12.45 -43.88
N THR A 903 71.43 -12.49 -45.20
CA THR A 903 72.41 -11.89 -46.12
C THR A 903 72.34 -10.37 -46.25
N GLY A 904 71.30 -9.73 -45.69
CA GLY A 904 71.04 -8.30 -45.77
C GLY A 904 69.60 -7.98 -46.16
N GLN A 905 69.14 -6.77 -45.84
CA GLN A 905 67.78 -6.29 -46.12
C GLN A 905 67.81 -5.08 -47.06
N LYS A 906 66.86 -5.05 -47.99
CA LYS A 906 66.61 -3.92 -48.89
C LYS A 906 65.31 -3.23 -48.50
N ILE A 907 65.42 -1.99 -48.03
CA ILE A 907 64.28 -1.17 -47.64
C ILE A 907 63.88 -0.34 -48.85
N ILE A 908 62.77 -0.75 -49.46
CA ILE A 908 62.18 -0.07 -50.61
C ILE A 908 61.18 0.97 -50.07
N PRO A 909 61.19 2.21 -50.58
CA PRO A 909 60.21 3.24 -50.22
C PRO A 909 58.76 2.72 -50.21
N ASN A 910 57.99 3.16 -49.21
CA ASN A 910 56.58 2.84 -48.99
C ASN A 910 56.26 1.33 -48.86
N THR A 911 57.27 0.49 -48.61
CA THR A 911 57.09 -0.96 -48.42
C THR A 911 57.51 -1.36 -47.01
N LYS A 912 56.56 -1.89 -46.22
CA LYS A 912 56.84 -2.47 -44.91
C LYS A 912 57.74 -3.70 -45.04
N ARG A 913 58.85 -3.72 -44.32
CA ARG A 913 59.80 -4.83 -44.28
C ARG A 913 59.96 -5.35 -42.86
N ILE A 914 59.77 -6.65 -42.69
CA ILE A 914 60.00 -7.36 -41.44
C ILE A 914 61.50 -7.64 -41.32
N LEU A 915 62.11 -7.23 -40.21
CA LEU A 915 63.54 -7.37 -39.97
C LEU A 915 63.83 -8.51 -38.99
N LEU A 916 63.12 -8.50 -37.86
CA LEU A 916 63.27 -9.48 -36.78
C LEU A 916 61.93 -10.11 -36.44
N GLN A 917 61.98 -11.36 -36.00
CA GLN A 917 60.85 -12.08 -35.45
C GLN A 917 61.27 -12.90 -34.23
N ALA A 918 60.62 -12.68 -33.10
CA ALA A 918 60.71 -13.47 -31.90
C ALA A 918 59.44 -14.32 -31.73
N ASP A 919 59.61 -15.56 -31.31
CA ASP A 919 58.52 -16.40 -30.78
C ASP A 919 58.42 -16.25 -29.24
N GLU A 920 57.53 -17.01 -28.60
CA GLU A 920 57.31 -16.96 -27.15
C GLU A 920 58.56 -17.29 -26.32
N LYS A 921 59.55 -17.97 -26.91
CA LYS A 921 60.76 -18.49 -26.22
C LYS A 921 62.04 -17.77 -26.60
N SER A 922 61.97 -16.78 -27.50
CA SER A 922 63.10 -16.04 -28.03
C SER A 922 62.88 -14.53 -27.92
N GLY A 923 63.96 -13.76 -28.03
CA GLY A 923 63.87 -12.30 -27.99
C GLY A 923 63.50 -11.71 -26.62
N THR A 924 63.65 -12.47 -25.54
CA THR A 924 63.42 -12.00 -24.16
C THR A 924 64.60 -11.17 -23.66
N GLY A 925 64.32 -10.16 -22.85
CA GLY A 925 65.36 -9.23 -22.40
C GLY A 925 65.74 -8.19 -23.47
N THR A 926 66.89 -7.54 -23.28
CA THR A 926 67.40 -6.48 -24.17
C THR A 926 68.23 -7.08 -25.30
N TRP A 927 67.82 -6.82 -26.53
CA TRP A 927 68.48 -7.25 -27.76
C TRP A 927 68.91 -6.05 -28.58
N ILE A 928 70.18 -6.07 -29.00
CA ILE A 928 70.76 -5.09 -29.90
C ILE A 928 70.84 -5.68 -31.29
N TYR A 929 70.15 -5.05 -32.22
CA TYR A 929 70.21 -5.33 -33.63
C TYR A 929 71.16 -4.35 -34.32
N ARG A 930 72.40 -4.79 -34.56
CA ARG A 930 73.48 -3.96 -35.10
C ARG A 930 73.80 -4.27 -36.55
N PHE A 931 74.27 -3.26 -37.28
CA PHE A 931 74.74 -3.38 -38.66
C PHE A 931 76.26 -3.23 -38.70
N GLY A 932 76.95 -4.37 -38.71
CA GLY A 932 78.40 -4.47 -38.66
C GLY A 932 78.98 -4.56 -37.25
N ASN A 933 80.30 -4.52 -37.19
CA ASN A 933 81.12 -4.54 -35.98
C ASN A 933 82.19 -3.43 -36.04
N ALA A 934 83.13 -3.40 -35.09
CA ALA A 934 84.21 -2.41 -35.02
C ALA A 934 84.99 -2.22 -36.35
N GLU A 935 85.10 -3.27 -37.16
CA GLU A 935 85.87 -3.25 -38.41
C GLU A 935 85.02 -2.96 -39.66
N THR A 936 83.69 -3.17 -39.59
CA THR A 936 82.80 -3.17 -40.76
C THR A 936 81.67 -2.14 -40.68
N ALA A 937 81.54 -1.41 -39.56
CA ALA A 937 80.49 -0.41 -39.33
C ALA A 937 80.37 0.63 -40.45
N ASP A 938 81.51 1.07 -41.03
CA ASP A 938 81.60 2.10 -42.06
C ASP A 938 80.99 1.69 -43.42
N LYS A 939 80.64 0.41 -43.60
CA LYS A 939 80.10 -0.16 -44.85
C LYS A 939 78.86 -1.03 -44.67
N SER A 940 78.20 -0.94 -43.52
CA SER A 940 77.10 -1.85 -43.17
C SER A 940 75.70 -1.26 -43.39
N VAL A 941 75.56 0.06 -43.50
CA VAL A 941 74.31 0.71 -43.93
C VAL A 941 74.60 1.50 -45.19
N GLY A 942 73.95 1.14 -46.31
CA GLY A 942 74.19 1.73 -47.62
C GLY A 942 72.94 2.35 -48.23
N LEU A 943 73.08 3.46 -48.93
CA LEU A 943 72.08 4.04 -49.82
C LEU A 943 72.47 3.71 -51.25
N TYR A 944 71.77 2.77 -51.88
CA TYR A 944 71.98 2.45 -53.29
C TYR A 944 71.18 3.44 -54.15
N VAL A 945 71.89 4.15 -55.03
CA VAL A 945 71.30 5.07 -56.00
C VAL A 945 71.54 4.52 -57.42
N PRO A 946 70.49 4.15 -58.17
CA PRO A 946 70.64 3.56 -59.49
C PRO A 946 71.05 4.59 -60.55
N LYS A 947 71.64 4.09 -61.64
CA LYS A 947 71.87 4.89 -62.83
C LYS A 947 70.54 5.39 -63.38
N GLY A 948 70.43 6.71 -63.52
CA GLY A 948 69.24 7.39 -64.08
C GLY A 948 68.52 8.32 -63.11
N THR A 949 68.89 8.32 -61.82
CA THR A 949 68.28 9.16 -60.79
C THR A 949 68.60 10.67 -60.90
N ASN A 950 69.66 11.05 -61.63
CA ASN A 950 70.10 12.44 -61.86
C ASN A 950 70.08 13.34 -60.60
N PRO A 951 70.82 12.99 -59.53
CA PRO A 951 70.80 13.76 -58.28
C PRO A 951 71.37 15.18 -58.45
N GLU A 952 70.81 16.14 -57.73
CA GLU A 952 71.30 17.52 -57.62
C GLU A 952 72.31 17.65 -56.47
N ALA A 953 73.16 18.69 -56.50
CA ALA A 953 74.10 18.97 -55.41
C ALA A 953 73.38 19.64 -54.22
N LYS A 954 72.42 18.92 -53.62
CA LYS A 954 71.55 19.34 -52.52
C LYS A 954 71.49 18.27 -51.43
N GLU A 955 70.96 18.63 -50.28
CA GLU A 955 70.66 17.69 -49.20
C GLU A 955 69.39 16.90 -49.53
N TYR A 956 69.41 15.60 -49.25
CA TYR A 956 68.29 14.68 -49.43
C TYR A 956 68.00 13.96 -48.12
N SER A 957 66.72 13.86 -47.73
CA SER A 957 66.29 13.17 -46.52
C SER A 957 65.01 12.37 -46.76
N THR A 958 64.76 11.42 -45.86
CA THR A 958 63.52 10.62 -45.78
C THR A 958 63.30 10.28 -44.30
N THR A 959 62.08 9.87 -43.94
CA THR A 959 61.79 9.34 -42.60
C THR A 959 61.60 7.83 -42.66
N LEU A 960 61.90 7.15 -41.55
CA LEU A 960 61.65 5.73 -41.36
C LEU A 960 60.62 5.56 -40.24
N THR A 961 59.55 4.81 -40.50
CA THR A 961 58.62 4.35 -39.47
C THR A 961 59.07 2.97 -39.02
N TRP A 962 59.35 2.85 -37.72
CA TRP A 962 59.66 1.58 -37.07
C TRP A 962 58.44 1.12 -36.28
N GLU A 963 58.09 -0.14 -36.42
CA GLU A 963 56.94 -0.73 -35.73
C GLU A 963 57.39 -2.01 -35.03
N LEU A 964 57.20 -2.02 -33.71
CA LEU A 964 57.33 -3.20 -32.85
C LEU A 964 55.92 -3.66 -32.47
N SER A 965 55.54 -4.85 -32.89
CA SER A 965 54.20 -5.41 -32.62
C SER A 965 54.30 -6.74 -31.89
N SER A 966 53.44 -6.93 -30.90
CA SER A 966 53.12 -8.26 -30.37
C SER A 966 52.36 -9.03 -31.44
N VAL A 967 52.74 -10.28 -31.69
CA VAL A 967 52.01 -11.15 -32.64
C VAL A 967 51.16 -12.10 -31.79
N PRO A 968 49.85 -11.88 -31.62
CA PRO A 968 49.00 -12.85 -30.94
C PRO A 968 48.96 -14.16 -31.75
N GLU A 969 48.85 -15.31 -31.08
CA GLU A 969 48.53 -16.56 -31.75
C GLU A 969 47.26 -16.36 -32.61
N ASN A 970 47.31 -16.75 -33.88
CA ASN A 970 46.09 -17.21 -34.54
C ASN A 970 45.80 -18.61 -33.98
N GLN A 971 44.98 -18.65 -32.94
CA GLN A 971 44.11 -19.78 -32.63
C GLN A 971 42.66 -19.30 -32.52
#